data_AF-A0A0D7PLE0-F1
#
_entry.id   AF-A0A0D7PLE0-F1
#
_cell.length_a   1.000
_cell.length_b   1.000
_cell.length_c   1.000
_cell.angle_alpha   90.00
_cell.angle_beta   90.00
_cell.angle_gamma   90.00
#
_symmetry.space_group_name_H-M   'P 1'
#
loop_
_entity.id
_entity.type
_entity.pdbx_description
1 polymer ?
#
loop_
_entity_poly.entity_id
_entity_poly.type
_entity_poly.pdbx_seq_one_letter_code
_entity_poly.pdbx_strand_id
1 'polypeptide(L)'
;MKVDGSAGSLLQGVSQQPARDRLDGQCTLQENMSANPVHGLMRRPPTDLVGYLGISAAAPSWHNFTARDGKKFLAMYKVGTATVFDLNATAQSVTVDANATAYLNGARLRSSTDDRDTTIVVNPTFPIALSSSPIPYFNTEGQGAAIFQVLGGGFARTYSIVIDGVTVAYYATPNGANPDDPIWSSTLNIANLLYDALTTTFGVTHPNGYAGHTLYGSGTISTWSITRKDDLLLIKKPSGTFTATVNDGEAGVNFKVCTDTVIKTSDLPRMAPHYYAVRIAEHTEADKDLWFKFIASGMEASTTPDASAFGMAGYWRECVAPYTNTVFSPDTMPCKLTYSGGVFRFMREAYDPRGVGTSASNPDPSFVGSTINDVTRFQGRLVFLSGSNVIMSRTNRPTNFWRGSASALADTDRIDINSTADSSQMLAAVQFNKDLVCFTRKAQHIAFGRTALTPANATLVLTTSFESEPLAHPVSAGRNIFFASNFGMYTGIREFFSESTSEMNDSRPITQHVNEYITGKASHLTASANYETLLVHTGTDQTWVYLYQYIWENDKKVQTAWSAWSFDQKIVYSFFSDDVLYLIQQNGTEFYLLRMPLNVQKSASLDYAVYLDQRFDVNNCFQSFVLPYGFLGTNKLVCVQGTGCPTPGLTASIKSIGLVPGTGVVVTLNKTMKGGSLIVGTKYLSRYMPTMQRVKDQNGVVIGNAKLVVKHFIASLSDTGYIAGRVRSEYGDGEEVAFNARLVGSVDNIVGEQALSDEKFILPFRHNVTDAEIEFYSDSHLPMTLLDIEYVGQYNKRGRRIANHNGGS
;
A
#
# COMPACT_ATOMS: atom_id res chain seq x y z
N MET A 1 31.70 41.39 -33.35
CA MET A 1 30.36 41.51 -33.99
C MET A 1 29.31 41.67 -32.92
N LYS A 2 28.26 42.48 -33.14
CA LYS A 2 27.09 42.49 -32.25
C LYS A 2 26.34 41.17 -32.45
N VAL A 3 25.90 40.56 -31.37
CA VAL A 3 25.13 39.32 -31.39
C VAL A 3 23.99 39.42 -30.39
N ASP A 4 22.91 38.73 -30.70
CA ASP A 4 21.72 38.58 -29.89
C ASP A 4 21.28 37.11 -29.93
N GLY A 5 20.55 36.68 -28.91
CA GLY A 5 20.02 35.32 -28.82
C GLY A 5 19.01 35.19 -27.67
N SER A 6 18.35 34.04 -27.60
CA SER A 6 17.41 33.68 -26.54
C SER A 6 17.97 32.52 -25.71
N ALA A 7 17.55 32.44 -24.45
CA ALA A 7 17.84 31.31 -23.57
C ALA A 7 17.04 30.05 -23.91
N GLY A 8 16.09 30.14 -24.85
CA GLY A 8 15.19 29.06 -25.24
C GLY A 8 14.01 28.91 -24.27
N SER A 9 13.25 27.83 -24.41
CA SER A 9 12.10 27.57 -23.55
C SER A 9 12.53 27.36 -22.09
N LEU A 10 12.09 28.23 -21.18
CA LEU A 10 12.44 28.20 -19.75
C LEU A 10 11.82 27.00 -18.99
N LEU A 11 11.21 26.05 -19.71
CA LEU A 11 10.48 24.93 -19.17
C LEU A 11 11.33 23.67 -18.96
N GLN A 12 12.63 23.69 -19.29
CA GLN A 12 13.48 22.49 -19.25
C GLN A 12 14.12 22.20 -17.87
N GLY A 13 13.95 23.09 -16.89
CA GLY A 13 14.37 22.88 -15.50
C GLY A 13 15.89 22.79 -15.28
N VAL A 14 16.26 22.33 -14.09
CA VAL A 14 17.66 22.33 -13.60
C VAL A 14 18.50 21.27 -14.31
N SER A 15 19.76 21.61 -14.61
CA SER A 15 20.79 20.67 -15.07
C SER A 15 22.13 20.92 -14.37
N GLN A 16 22.74 19.86 -13.83
CA GLN A 16 24.07 19.90 -13.22
C GLN A 16 25.20 19.62 -14.22
N GLN A 17 24.86 19.38 -15.49
CA GLN A 17 25.88 19.25 -16.53
C GLN A 17 26.72 20.54 -16.64
N PRO A 18 27.97 20.47 -17.11
CA PRO A 18 28.76 21.66 -17.38
C PRO A 18 27.99 22.61 -18.29
N ALA A 19 28.01 23.92 -18.01
CA ALA A 19 27.21 24.91 -18.74
C ALA A 19 27.42 24.88 -20.27
N ARG A 20 28.56 24.37 -20.76
CA ARG A 20 28.83 24.19 -22.20
C ARG A 20 28.02 23.06 -22.86
N ASP A 21 27.65 22.04 -22.08
CA ASP A 21 27.02 20.79 -22.56
C ASP A 21 25.50 20.80 -22.31
N ARG A 22 25.01 21.79 -21.55
CA ARG A 22 23.57 21.96 -21.28
C ARG A 22 22.78 22.28 -22.54
N LEU A 23 21.55 21.79 -22.55
CA LEU A 23 20.57 22.11 -23.56
C LEU A 23 20.02 23.54 -23.34
N ASP A 24 19.57 24.15 -24.43
CA ASP A 24 18.92 25.45 -24.36
C ASP A 24 17.62 25.30 -23.54
N GLY A 25 17.29 26.31 -22.73
CA GLY A 25 16.16 26.28 -21.80
C GLY A 25 16.46 25.72 -20.41
N GLN A 26 17.56 24.98 -20.23
CA GLN A 26 17.96 24.46 -18.91
C GLN A 26 18.52 25.57 -18.02
N CYS A 27 18.40 25.40 -16.70
CA CYS A 27 18.84 26.37 -15.71
C CYS A 27 19.85 25.78 -14.71
N THR A 28 20.59 26.67 -14.04
CA THR A 28 21.44 26.31 -12.88
C THR A 28 20.58 26.13 -11.63
N LEU A 29 19.55 26.96 -11.44
CA LEU A 29 18.68 26.96 -10.27
C LEU A 29 17.24 27.28 -10.65
N GLN A 30 16.30 26.52 -10.09
CA GLN A 30 14.86 26.81 -10.11
C GLN A 30 14.24 26.47 -8.75
N GLU A 31 13.95 27.50 -7.96
CA GLU A 31 13.48 27.37 -6.58
C GLU A 31 12.14 28.09 -6.40
N ASN A 32 11.14 27.39 -5.84
CA ASN A 32 9.78 27.90 -5.66
C ASN A 32 9.17 28.50 -6.94
N MET A 33 9.44 27.84 -8.06
CA MET A 33 8.95 28.18 -9.39
C MET A 33 8.32 26.93 -10.03
N SER A 34 7.36 27.13 -10.93
CA SER A 34 6.65 26.09 -11.67
C SER A 34 6.78 26.34 -13.17
N ALA A 35 7.22 25.32 -13.91
CA ALA A 35 7.36 25.38 -15.36
C ALA A 35 6.03 24.99 -16.02
N ASN A 36 5.16 25.97 -16.26
CA ASN A 36 3.84 25.76 -16.83
C ASN A 36 3.87 25.93 -18.36
N PRO A 37 3.38 24.95 -19.17
CA PRO A 37 3.40 25.05 -20.62
C PRO A 37 2.50 26.16 -21.20
N VAL A 38 1.46 26.58 -20.47
CA VAL A 38 0.51 27.60 -20.92
C VAL A 38 0.95 29.00 -20.53
N HIS A 39 1.43 29.16 -19.29
CA HIS A 39 1.74 30.49 -18.72
C HIS A 39 3.23 30.81 -18.66
N GLY A 40 4.10 29.86 -19.02
CA GLY A 40 5.55 30.02 -18.89
C GLY A 40 6.07 29.70 -17.49
N LEU A 41 7.22 30.27 -17.14
CA LEU A 41 7.86 30.02 -15.85
C LEU A 41 7.31 30.99 -14.80
N MET A 42 6.42 30.48 -13.95
CA MET A 42 5.75 31.25 -12.91
C MET A 42 6.25 30.87 -11.52
N ARG A 43 5.93 31.68 -10.50
CA ARG A 43 6.12 31.30 -9.10
C ARG A 43 5.28 30.05 -8.78
N ARG A 44 5.74 29.24 -7.82
CA ARG A 44 4.95 28.07 -7.40
C ARG A 44 3.59 28.52 -6.86
N PRO A 45 2.54 27.69 -6.98
CA PRO A 45 1.26 28.01 -6.37
C PRO A 45 1.37 28.30 -4.86
N PRO A 46 0.56 29.23 -4.33
CA PRO A 46 0.50 29.50 -2.90
C PRO A 46 -0.02 28.30 -2.12
N THR A 47 0.27 28.24 -0.82
CA THR A 47 -0.33 27.26 0.08
C THR A 47 -1.37 27.93 0.96
N ASP A 48 -2.55 27.33 1.07
CA ASP A 48 -3.56 27.71 2.05
C ASP A 48 -3.42 26.83 3.30
N LEU A 49 -3.53 27.46 4.46
CA LEU A 49 -3.60 26.78 5.74
C LEU A 49 -5.03 26.26 5.95
N VAL A 50 -5.20 24.93 5.96
CA VAL A 50 -6.51 24.30 6.13
C VAL A 50 -6.85 24.17 7.61
N GLY A 51 -5.94 23.58 8.40
CA GLY A 51 -6.18 23.41 9.83
C GLY A 51 -5.20 22.49 10.53
N TYR A 52 -5.46 22.27 11.81
CA TYR A 52 -4.62 21.50 12.73
C TYR A 52 -5.01 20.01 12.73
N LEU A 53 -4.02 19.14 12.61
CA LEU A 53 -4.18 17.68 12.58
C LEU A 53 -3.83 17.02 13.93
N GLY A 54 -3.39 17.78 14.94
CA GLY A 54 -3.01 17.22 16.24
C GLY A 54 -1.50 17.13 16.46
N ILE A 55 -1.12 16.66 17.65
CA ILE A 55 0.26 16.34 18.03
C ILE A 55 0.61 14.87 17.75
N SER A 56 1.87 14.58 17.44
CA SER A 56 2.44 13.23 17.56
C SER A 56 3.81 13.25 18.22
N ALA A 57 4.01 12.40 19.24
CA ALA A 57 5.31 12.21 19.90
C ALA A 57 6.25 11.27 19.12
N ALA A 58 5.73 10.53 18.13
CA ALA A 58 6.49 9.59 17.30
C ALA A 58 6.05 9.70 15.83
N ALA A 59 6.90 9.27 14.89
CA ALA A 59 6.69 9.40 13.44
C ALA A 59 5.34 8.80 13.00
N PRO A 60 4.32 9.63 12.68
CA PRO A 60 3.01 9.14 12.29
C PRO A 60 3.08 8.51 10.89
N SER A 61 2.29 7.47 10.67
CA SER A 61 2.06 6.92 9.33
C SER A 61 0.79 7.52 8.76
N TRP A 62 0.84 7.94 7.50
CA TRP A 62 -0.25 8.61 6.81
C TRP A 62 -0.82 7.72 5.72
N HIS A 63 -2.14 7.76 5.55
CA HIS A 63 -2.83 7.06 4.47
C HIS A 63 -4.03 7.87 4.01
N ASN A 64 -4.06 8.25 2.74
CA ASN A 64 -5.21 8.91 2.13
C ASN A 64 -6.03 7.89 1.34
N PHE A 65 -7.36 8.00 1.44
CA PHE A 65 -8.27 7.11 0.71
C PHE A 65 -9.61 7.81 0.45
N THR A 66 -10.33 7.28 -0.54
CA THR A 66 -11.69 7.70 -0.88
C THR A 66 -12.64 6.59 -0.47
N ALA A 67 -13.65 6.91 0.33
CA ALA A 67 -14.72 5.99 0.68
C ALA A 67 -15.73 5.86 -0.48
N ARG A 68 -16.57 4.82 -0.44
CA ARG A 68 -17.58 4.52 -1.46
C ARG A 68 -18.61 5.65 -1.64
N ASP A 69 -18.89 6.41 -0.59
CA ASP A 69 -19.77 7.58 -0.64
C ASP A 69 -19.12 8.80 -1.34
N GLY A 70 -17.90 8.63 -1.87
CA GLY A 70 -17.13 9.69 -2.54
C GLY A 70 -16.39 10.62 -1.59
N LYS A 71 -16.57 10.48 -0.27
CA LYS A 71 -15.84 11.29 0.69
C LYS A 71 -14.38 10.86 0.76
N LYS A 72 -13.52 11.86 0.96
CA LYS A 72 -12.08 11.68 0.99
C LYS A 72 -11.57 11.91 2.39
N PHE A 73 -10.69 11.02 2.83
CA PHE A 73 -10.20 11.00 4.20
C PHE A 73 -8.69 10.86 4.23
N LEU A 74 -8.12 11.39 5.32
CA LEU A 74 -6.72 11.26 5.69
C LEU A 74 -6.64 10.58 7.06
N ALA A 75 -6.11 9.36 7.09
CA ALA A 75 -5.81 8.66 8.32
C ALA A 75 -4.39 9.00 8.80
N MET A 76 -4.28 9.30 10.09
CA MET A 76 -3.04 9.40 10.83
C MET A 76 -2.98 8.30 11.88
N TYR A 77 -2.00 7.41 11.77
CA TYR A 77 -1.73 6.39 12.76
C TYR A 77 -0.61 6.84 13.69
N LYS A 78 -0.88 6.79 15.00
CA LYS A 78 0.05 7.13 16.09
C LYS A 78 0.20 5.93 17.01
N VAL A 79 1.22 5.97 17.87
CA VAL A 79 1.42 4.97 18.91
C VAL A 79 0.15 4.88 19.77
N GLY A 80 -0.48 3.71 19.79
CA GLY A 80 -1.70 3.42 20.54
C GLY A 80 -2.99 4.09 20.07
N THR A 81 -3.01 4.85 18.96
CA THR A 81 -4.27 5.48 18.50
C THR A 81 -4.29 5.77 17.00
N ALA A 82 -5.48 5.84 16.42
CA ALA A 82 -5.71 6.23 15.04
C ALA A 82 -6.68 7.40 15.00
N THR A 83 -6.37 8.42 14.20
CA THR A 83 -7.22 9.59 14.00
C THR A 83 -7.46 9.77 12.51
N VAL A 84 -8.69 10.09 12.10
CA VAL A 84 -9.05 10.29 10.71
C VAL A 84 -9.59 11.71 10.54
N PHE A 85 -9.19 12.38 9.47
CA PHE A 85 -9.61 13.73 9.13
C PHE A 85 -10.28 13.72 7.76
N ASP A 86 -11.22 14.63 7.54
CA ASP A 86 -11.60 15.02 6.18
C ASP A 86 -10.53 15.95 5.56
N LEU A 87 -10.73 16.32 4.30
CA LEU A 87 -9.81 17.24 3.60
C LEU A 87 -9.95 18.71 4.04
N ASN A 88 -10.82 19.01 5.00
CA ASN A 88 -10.94 20.31 5.67
C ASN A 88 -10.29 20.31 7.07
N ALA A 89 -9.47 19.28 7.38
CA ALA A 89 -8.86 19.06 8.68
C ALA A 89 -9.86 18.86 9.85
N THR A 90 -11.10 18.47 9.55
CA THR A 90 -12.10 18.14 10.57
C THR A 90 -11.90 16.71 11.04
N ALA A 91 -11.59 16.53 12.32
CA ALA A 91 -11.43 15.22 12.93
C ALA A 91 -12.76 14.44 12.94
N GLN A 92 -12.71 13.19 12.49
CA GLN A 92 -13.82 12.24 12.52
C GLN A 92 -13.77 11.40 13.79
N SER A 93 -14.92 10.88 14.22
CA SER A 93 -14.98 9.97 15.37
C SER A 93 -14.33 8.63 15.01
N VAL A 94 -13.25 8.29 15.74
CA VAL A 94 -12.54 7.01 15.60
C VAL A 94 -12.60 6.26 16.93
N THR A 95 -13.19 5.07 16.91
CA THR A 95 -13.12 4.13 18.03
C THR A 95 -11.99 3.15 17.79
N VAL A 96 -11.01 3.12 18.68
CA VAL A 96 -9.90 2.15 18.66
C VAL A 96 -10.22 1.07 19.69
N ASP A 97 -10.38 -0.17 19.23
CA ASP A 97 -10.62 -1.30 20.14
C ASP A 97 -9.36 -1.56 21.00
N ALA A 98 -9.57 -1.87 22.30
CA ALA A 98 -8.48 -2.02 23.26
C ALA A 98 -7.45 -3.10 22.84
N ASN A 99 -7.91 -4.21 22.23
CA ASN A 99 -7.07 -5.30 21.75
C ASN A 99 -6.27 -4.96 20.47
N ALA A 100 -6.61 -3.88 19.76
CA ALA A 100 -5.93 -3.43 18.55
C ALA A 100 -4.88 -2.32 18.82
N THR A 101 -4.93 -1.72 20.01
CA THR A 101 -4.07 -0.59 20.42
C THR A 101 -2.58 -0.92 20.33
N ALA A 102 -2.17 -2.10 20.80
CA ALA A 102 -0.77 -2.53 20.79
C ALA A 102 -0.21 -2.69 19.37
N TYR A 103 -1.05 -2.99 18.38
CA TYR A 103 -0.63 -3.18 16.99
C TYR A 103 -0.23 -1.87 16.30
N LEU A 104 -0.70 -0.72 16.81
CA LEU A 104 -0.32 0.60 16.33
C LEU A 104 1.06 1.04 16.87
N ASN A 105 1.69 0.24 17.73
CA ASN A 105 3.04 0.51 18.22
C ASN A 105 4.05 0.08 17.14
N GLY A 106 4.61 1.06 16.42
CA GLY A 106 5.60 0.81 15.37
C GLY A 106 5.77 2.02 14.47
N ALA A 107 6.87 2.05 13.71
CA ALA A 107 7.12 3.09 12.73
C ALA A 107 6.73 2.61 11.32
N ARG A 108 6.01 3.46 10.57
CA ARG A 108 5.70 3.29 9.12
C ARG A 108 4.77 2.12 8.80
N LEU A 109 3.54 2.18 9.29
CA LEU A 109 2.47 1.27 8.89
C LEU A 109 2.21 1.37 7.37
N ARG A 110 1.76 0.27 6.79
CA ARG A 110 1.31 0.18 5.40
C ARG A 110 -0.18 -0.10 5.36
N SER A 111 -0.88 0.54 4.46
CA SER A 111 -2.33 0.47 4.41
C SER A 111 -2.82 0.28 2.98
N SER A 112 -3.86 -0.54 2.82
CA SER A 112 -4.57 -0.70 1.56
C SER A 112 -6.07 -0.68 1.82
N THR A 113 -6.81 0.15 1.08
CA THR A 113 -8.26 0.30 1.19
C THR A 113 -8.97 -0.46 0.07
N ASP A 114 -10.07 -1.16 0.37
CA ASP A 114 -10.95 -1.76 -0.66
C ASP A 114 -12.13 -0.87 -1.04
N ASP A 115 -12.86 -1.34 -2.04
CA ASP A 115 -14.18 -0.89 -2.49
C ASP A 115 -15.30 -1.09 -1.44
N ARG A 116 -15.00 -1.72 -0.30
CA ARG A 116 -15.91 -1.95 0.82
C ARG A 116 -15.54 -1.14 2.06
N ASP A 117 -14.89 0.00 1.87
CA ASP A 117 -14.57 0.95 2.93
C ASP A 117 -13.76 0.33 4.09
N THR A 118 -13.03 -0.74 3.79
CA THR A 118 -12.20 -1.49 4.71
C THR A 118 -10.73 -1.32 4.34
N THR A 119 -10.01 -0.63 5.21
CA THR A 119 -8.57 -0.43 5.10
C THR A 119 -7.85 -1.46 5.96
N ILE A 120 -7.09 -2.36 5.33
CA ILE A 120 -6.19 -3.28 6.04
C ILE A 120 -4.91 -2.51 6.37
N VAL A 121 -4.48 -2.58 7.62
CA VAL A 121 -3.31 -1.88 8.15
C VAL A 121 -2.29 -2.92 8.62
N VAL A 122 -1.12 -2.90 8.01
CA VAL A 122 0.01 -3.77 8.30
C VAL A 122 1.05 -3.02 9.11
N ASN A 123 1.54 -3.66 10.17
CA ASN A 123 2.71 -3.21 10.91
C ASN A 123 3.90 -4.12 10.59
N PRO A 124 4.93 -3.62 9.89
CA PRO A 124 6.06 -4.44 9.44
C PRO A 124 7.00 -4.91 10.56
N THR A 125 6.73 -4.57 11.82
CA THR A 125 7.54 -4.99 12.98
C THR A 125 7.07 -6.26 13.65
N PHE A 126 5.81 -6.67 13.47
CA PHE A 126 5.25 -7.84 14.14
C PHE A 126 5.43 -9.11 13.28
N PRO A 127 6.12 -10.15 13.78
CA PRO A 127 6.14 -11.45 13.12
C PRO A 127 4.80 -12.17 13.32
N ILE A 128 4.29 -12.79 12.27
CA ILE A 128 2.99 -13.46 12.29
C ILE A 128 3.09 -14.83 12.97
N ALA A 129 2.16 -15.13 13.87
CA ALA A 129 2.11 -16.41 14.56
C ALA A 129 0.75 -17.12 14.40
N LEU A 130 0.74 -18.44 14.59
CA LEU A 130 -0.49 -19.22 14.77
C LEU A 130 -0.82 -19.32 16.27
N SER A 131 -2.11 -19.38 16.57
CA SER A 131 -2.62 -19.68 17.91
C SER A 131 -2.79 -21.19 18.08
N SER A 132 -2.49 -21.70 19.28
CA SER A 132 -2.68 -23.11 19.63
C SER A 132 -4.14 -23.38 19.98
N SER A 133 -4.95 -23.74 18.97
CA SER A 133 -6.34 -24.15 19.16
C SER A 133 -6.65 -25.36 18.28
N PRO A 134 -6.32 -26.59 18.73
CA PRO A 134 -6.67 -27.79 17.99
C PRO A 134 -8.20 -27.97 17.97
N ILE A 135 -8.73 -28.49 16.86
CA ILE A 135 -10.16 -28.79 16.75
C ILE A 135 -10.45 -30.13 17.46
N PRO A 136 -11.41 -30.18 18.40
CA PRO A 136 -11.83 -31.43 19.01
C PRO A 136 -12.60 -32.31 18.02
N TYR A 137 -12.26 -33.59 17.96
CA TYR A 137 -13.03 -34.61 17.23
C TYR A 137 -13.41 -35.75 18.15
N PHE A 138 -14.55 -36.39 17.84
CA PHE A 138 -15.17 -37.40 18.68
C PHE A 138 -14.23 -38.56 19.07
N ASN A 139 -13.35 -38.95 18.15
CA ASN A 139 -12.44 -40.09 18.24
C ASN A 139 -10.98 -39.69 18.48
N THR A 140 -10.67 -38.41 18.69
CA THR A 140 -9.29 -37.92 18.89
C THR A 140 -9.10 -37.10 20.17
N GLU A 141 -10.12 -36.95 21.02
CA GLU A 141 -9.99 -36.30 22.34
C GLU A 141 -9.36 -37.22 23.41
N GLY A 142 -8.26 -37.90 23.10
CA GLY A 142 -7.62 -38.85 24.02
C GLY A 142 -8.48 -40.07 24.35
N GLN A 143 -9.56 -40.29 23.59
CA GLN A 143 -10.48 -41.40 23.68
C GLN A 143 -10.67 -41.98 22.29
N GLY A 144 -10.02 -43.12 22.02
CA GLY A 144 -10.22 -43.84 20.76
C GLY A 144 -11.67 -44.28 20.62
N ALA A 145 -12.18 -44.22 19.39
CA ALA A 145 -13.46 -44.82 19.04
C ALA A 145 -13.31 -45.60 17.72
N ALA A 146 -14.16 -46.60 17.53
CA ALA A 146 -14.25 -47.38 16.32
C ALA A 146 -15.72 -47.65 15.97
N ILE A 147 -16.05 -47.52 14.69
CA ILE A 147 -17.34 -47.87 14.12
C ILE A 147 -17.17 -49.16 13.34
N PHE A 148 -17.99 -50.15 13.65
CA PHE A 148 -18.06 -51.42 12.93
C PHE A 148 -19.35 -51.45 12.13
N GLN A 149 -19.28 -51.78 10.85
CA GLN A 149 -20.43 -51.83 9.96
C GLN A 149 -20.56 -53.20 9.29
N VAL A 150 -21.72 -53.84 9.48
CA VAL A 150 -22.06 -55.10 8.82
C VAL A 150 -22.76 -54.80 7.49
N LEU A 151 -22.04 -54.97 6.38
CA LEU A 151 -22.53 -54.70 5.03
C LEU A 151 -23.29 -55.88 4.42
N GLY A 152 -22.97 -57.10 4.83
CA GLY A 152 -23.52 -58.32 4.24
C GLY A 152 -23.47 -59.51 5.19
N GLY A 153 -24.34 -60.47 4.93
CA GLY A 153 -24.49 -61.70 5.69
C GLY A 153 -24.27 -62.92 4.82
N GLY A 154 -23.38 -63.84 5.23
CA GLY A 154 -23.18 -65.14 4.58
C GLY A 154 -23.54 -66.30 5.50
N PHE A 155 -23.96 -67.43 4.93
CA PHE A 155 -24.14 -68.69 5.67
C PHE A 155 -22.79 -69.35 5.95
N ALA A 156 -22.66 -70.03 7.09
CA ALA A 156 -21.43 -70.68 7.56
C ALA A 156 -20.20 -69.74 7.54
N ARG A 157 -20.39 -68.51 8.04
CA ARG A 157 -19.35 -67.49 8.19
C ARG A 157 -19.21 -67.09 9.64
N THR A 158 -18.02 -66.62 10.01
CA THR A 158 -17.73 -66.15 11.37
C THR A 158 -17.38 -64.67 11.32
N TYR A 159 -18.19 -63.87 11.99
CA TYR A 159 -17.99 -62.45 12.18
C TYR A 159 -17.36 -62.23 13.54
N SER A 160 -16.17 -61.64 13.59
CA SER A 160 -15.46 -61.39 14.85
C SER A 160 -14.86 -59.99 14.90
N ILE A 161 -14.89 -59.42 16.10
CA ILE A 161 -14.30 -58.13 16.46
C ILE A 161 -13.05 -58.43 17.27
N VAL A 162 -11.92 -57.90 16.79
CA VAL A 162 -10.62 -58.07 17.42
C VAL A 162 -10.12 -56.69 17.84
N ILE A 163 -9.85 -56.52 19.13
CA ILE A 163 -9.35 -55.28 19.73
C ILE A 163 -7.99 -55.58 20.36
N ASP A 164 -6.97 -54.79 20.02
CA ASP A 164 -5.59 -54.95 20.52
C ASP A 164 -5.06 -56.38 20.38
N GLY A 165 -5.40 -57.05 19.26
CA GLY A 165 -5.01 -58.43 18.95
C GLY A 165 -5.85 -59.52 19.63
N VAL A 166 -6.80 -59.17 20.49
CA VAL A 166 -7.66 -60.11 21.21
C VAL A 166 -9.08 -60.11 20.61
N THR A 167 -9.61 -61.29 20.28
CA THR A 167 -11.02 -61.42 19.87
C THR A 167 -11.94 -61.13 21.06
N VAL A 168 -12.65 -60.00 20.99
CA VAL A 168 -13.54 -59.55 22.07
C VAL A 168 -14.98 -59.99 21.88
N ALA A 169 -15.41 -60.17 20.64
CA ALA A 169 -16.71 -60.73 20.28
C ALA A 169 -16.60 -61.54 19.00
N TYR A 170 -17.33 -62.65 18.92
CA TYR A 170 -17.58 -63.31 17.64
C TYR A 170 -18.96 -63.96 17.59
N TYR A 171 -19.46 -64.13 16.37
CA TYR A 171 -20.70 -64.81 16.04
C TYR A 171 -20.51 -65.66 14.78
N ALA A 172 -20.90 -66.93 14.85
CA ALA A 172 -20.95 -67.83 13.70
C ALA A 172 -22.39 -67.91 13.15
N THR A 173 -22.57 -67.56 11.87
CA THR A 173 -23.86 -67.68 11.18
C THR A 173 -24.20 -69.14 10.89
N PRO A 174 -25.50 -69.48 10.80
CA PRO A 174 -25.93 -70.85 10.52
C PRO A 174 -25.51 -71.29 9.11
N ASN A 175 -25.52 -72.60 8.87
CA ASN A 175 -25.08 -73.20 7.61
C ASN A 175 -26.10 -73.07 6.46
N GLY A 176 -27.29 -72.51 6.69
CA GLY A 176 -28.31 -72.29 5.68
C GLY A 176 -29.18 -73.54 5.40
N ALA A 177 -29.15 -74.53 6.29
CA ALA A 177 -29.91 -75.77 6.15
C ALA A 177 -31.39 -75.64 6.58
N ASN A 178 -31.73 -74.69 7.45
CA ASN A 178 -33.10 -74.47 7.92
C ASN A 178 -33.76 -73.26 7.26
N PRO A 179 -35.10 -73.25 7.08
CA PRO A 179 -35.83 -72.12 6.51
C PRO A 179 -35.69 -70.80 7.28
N ASP A 180 -35.40 -70.85 8.58
CA ASP A 180 -35.23 -69.66 9.45
C ASP A 180 -33.79 -69.13 9.46
N ASP A 181 -32.83 -69.86 8.92
CA ASP A 181 -31.41 -69.47 8.87
C ASP A 181 -31.17 -68.10 8.20
N PRO A 182 -31.88 -67.69 7.12
CA PRO A 182 -31.72 -66.37 6.50
C PRO A 182 -31.95 -65.19 7.46
N ILE A 183 -32.81 -65.36 8.49
CA ILE A 183 -33.07 -64.33 9.49
C ILE A 183 -31.80 -64.10 10.33
N TRP A 184 -31.14 -65.18 10.76
CA TRP A 184 -29.96 -65.17 11.60
C TRP A 184 -28.67 -64.76 10.89
N SER A 185 -28.67 -64.77 9.55
CA SER A 185 -27.62 -64.20 8.71
C SER A 185 -27.93 -62.78 8.24
N SER A 186 -29.05 -62.16 8.63
CA SER A 186 -29.31 -60.75 8.27
C SER A 186 -28.34 -59.80 8.98
N THR A 187 -27.99 -58.69 8.34
CA THR A 187 -27.01 -57.71 8.85
C THR A 187 -27.39 -57.14 10.22
N LEU A 188 -28.68 -56.84 10.41
CA LEU A 188 -29.26 -56.35 11.68
C LEU A 188 -29.10 -57.37 12.81
N ASN A 189 -29.36 -58.66 12.55
CA ASN A 189 -29.24 -59.70 13.56
C ASN A 189 -27.77 -60.00 13.89
N ILE A 190 -26.89 -60.02 12.89
CA ILE A 190 -25.44 -60.14 13.12
C ILE A 190 -24.95 -59.00 14.03
N ALA A 191 -25.33 -57.75 13.73
CA ALA A 191 -24.97 -56.60 14.57
C ALA A 191 -25.57 -56.67 15.98
N ASN A 192 -26.83 -57.12 16.13
CA ASN A 192 -27.46 -57.32 17.43
C ASN A 192 -26.73 -58.38 18.27
N LEU A 193 -26.39 -59.52 17.68
CA LEU A 193 -25.72 -60.61 18.38
C LEU A 193 -24.27 -60.26 18.76
N LEU A 194 -23.57 -59.52 17.91
CA LEU A 194 -22.26 -58.96 18.26
C LEU A 194 -22.37 -57.93 19.39
N TYR A 195 -23.40 -57.08 19.39
CA TYR A 195 -23.67 -56.15 20.49
C TYR A 195 -23.95 -56.88 21.81
N ASP A 196 -24.79 -57.91 21.78
CA ASP A 196 -25.11 -58.72 22.96
C ASP A 196 -23.85 -59.44 23.48
N ALA A 197 -23.01 -59.97 22.59
CA ALA A 197 -21.72 -60.57 22.97
C ALA A 197 -20.74 -59.57 23.61
N LEU A 198 -20.78 -58.30 23.22
CA LEU A 198 -19.92 -57.24 23.80
C LEU A 198 -20.45 -56.71 25.15
N THR A 199 -21.76 -56.78 25.39
CA THR A 199 -22.42 -56.17 26.57
C THR A 199 -22.81 -57.17 27.65
N THR A 200 -22.96 -58.46 27.31
CA THR A 200 -23.27 -59.51 28.27
C THR A 200 -22.01 -60.23 28.76
N THR A 201 -21.96 -60.57 30.05
CA THR A 201 -20.81 -61.28 30.63
C THR A 201 -20.92 -62.77 30.30
N PHE A 202 -20.01 -63.27 29.46
CA PHE A 202 -19.65 -64.66 29.16
C PHE A 202 -20.79 -65.71 29.02
N GLY A 203 -20.87 -66.33 27.83
CA GLY A 203 -21.40 -67.69 27.66
C GLY A 203 -22.92 -67.83 27.54
N VAL A 204 -23.56 -66.98 26.72
CA VAL A 204 -25.00 -67.12 26.44
C VAL A 204 -25.20 -68.00 25.22
N THR A 205 -25.58 -69.27 25.43
CA THR A 205 -26.37 -69.99 24.43
C THR A 205 -27.70 -69.25 24.31
N HIS A 206 -28.01 -68.70 23.14
CA HIS A 206 -29.20 -67.87 22.96
C HIS A 206 -30.47 -68.60 23.45
N PRO A 207 -31.46 -67.92 24.09
CA PRO A 207 -32.59 -68.58 24.79
C PRO A 207 -33.49 -69.47 23.93
N ASN A 208 -33.31 -69.49 22.61
CA ASN A 208 -34.18 -70.20 21.67
C ASN A 208 -33.67 -71.61 21.27
N GLY A 209 -32.64 -72.15 21.92
CA GLY A 209 -32.30 -73.59 21.82
C GLY A 209 -31.77 -74.08 20.46
N TYR A 210 -31.43 -73.17 19.53
CA TYR A 210 -30.82 -73.54 18.25
C TYR A 210 -29.35 -73.92 18.43
N ALA A 211 -29.06 -75.22 18.34
CA ALA A 211 -27.70 -75.77 18.39
C ALA A 211 -26.95 -75.45 17.09
N GLY A 212 -26.16 -74.36 17.09
CA GLY A 212 -25.36 -73.95 15.93
C GLY A 212 -24.75 -72.55 16.04
N HIS A 213 -25.29 -71.70 16.90
CA HIS A 213 -24.80 -70.34 17.10
C HIS A 213 -23.85 -70.30 18.31
N THR A 214 -22.59 -69.90 18.09
CA THR A 214 -21.64 -69.71 19.19
C THR A 214 -21.36 -68.22 19.38
N LEU A 215 -21.61 -67.72 20.59
CA LEU A 215 -21.29 -66.36 21.02
C LEU A 215 -20.19 -66.42 22.09
N TYR A 216 -19.21 -65.55 21.99
CA TYR A 216 -18.18 -65.39 23.01
C TYR A 216 -17.93 -63.91 23.23
N GLY A 217 -18.05 -63.47 24.49
CA GLY A 217 -17.70 -62.13 24.94
C GLY A 217 -16.48 -62.20 25.84
N SER A 218 -15.43 -61.45 25.52
CA SER A 218 -14.27 -61.28 26.39
C SER A 218 -14.55 -60.11 27.33
N GLY A 219 -14.54 -60.33 28.66
CA GLY A 219 -14.76 -59.28 29.68
C GLY A 219 -13.75 -58.11 29.68
N THR A 220 -12.84 -58.08 28.70
CA THR A 220 -11.74 -57.14 28.48
C THR A 220 -12.18 -55.70 28.24
N ILE A 221 -13.42 -55.46 27.77
CA ILE A 221 -13.93 -54.11 27.42
C ILE A 221 -15.12 -53.65 28.28
N SER A 222 -15.30 -54.25 29.46
CA SER A 222 -16.46 -54.03 30.35
C SER A 222 -16.70 -52.57 30.79
N THR A 223 -15.69 -51.69 30.69
CA THR A 223 -15.79 -50.26 31.04
C THR A 223 -15.99 -49.35 29.83
N TRP A 224 -16.04 -49.89 28.61
CA TRP A 224 -16.11 -49.12 27.36
C TRP A 224 -17.56 -48.79 27.02
N SER A 225 -17.76 -47.67 26.31
CA SER A 225 -19.08 -47.31 25.81
C SER A 225 -19.36 -48.04 24.51
N ILE A 226 -20.43 -48.83 24.49
CA ILE A 226 -20.84 -49.63 23.33
C ILE A 226 -22.27 -49.22 22.98
N THR A 227 -22.48 -48.75 21.75
CA THR A 227 -23.81 -48.34 21.26
C THR A 227 -24.08 -49.01 19.92
N ARG A 228 -25.28 -49.57 19.73
CA ARG A 228 -25.73 -50.08 18.42
C ARG A 228 -26.78 -49.16 17.81
N LYS A 229 -26.69 -48.95 16.50
CA LYS A 229 -27.74 -48.37 15.65
C LYS A 229 -27.79 -49.16 14.35
N ASP A 230 -28.93 -49.77 14.05
CA ASP A 230 -29.12 -50.65 12.90
C ASP A 230 -27.99 -51.70 12.76
N ASP A 231 -27.29 -51.69 11.62
CA ASP A 231 -26.16 -52.54 11.22
C ASP A 231 -24.79 -52.04 11.72
N LEU A 232 -24.78 -50.95 12.52
CA LEU A 232 -23.57 -50.28 12.99
C LEU A 232 -23.39 -50.42 14.51
N LEU A 233 -22.13 -50.64 14.91
CA LEU A 233 -21.69 -50.68 16.30
C LEU A 233 -20.66 -49.59 16.53
N LEU A 234 -20.88 -48.74 17.53
CA LEU A 234 -19.91 -47.77 18.00
C LEU A 234 -19.29 -48.28 19.30
N ILE A 235 -17.98 -48.44 19.32
CA ILE A 235 -17.21 -48.79 20.51
C ILE A 235 -16.28 -47.62 20.84
N LYS A 236 -16.38 -47.07 22.04
CA LYS A 236 -15.54 -45.97 22.51
C LYS A 236 -14.86 -46.32 23.83
N LYS A 237 -13.54 -46.15 23.85
CA LYS A 237 -12.69 -46.40 25.01
C LYS A 237 -12.74 -45.19 25.97
N PRO A 238 -12.81 -45.38 27.30
CA PRO A 238 -12.87 -44.27 28.26
C PRO A 238 -11.62 -43.38 28.27
N SER A 239 -10.45 -43.94 27.95
CA SER A 239 -9.19 -43.23 27.83
C SER A 239 -8.16 -44.01 27.01
N GLY A 240 -7.32 -43.29 26.27
CA GLY A 240 -6.28 -43.85 25.41
C GLY A 240 -6.80 -44.31 24.03
N THR A 241 -5.88 -44.80 23.21
CA THR A 241 -6.15 -45.36 21.89
C THR A 241 -6.27 -46.89 21.95
N PHE A 242 -6.79 -47.49 20.88
CA PHE A 242 -6.82 -48.94 20.67
C PHE A 242 -6.76 -49.24 19.18
N THR A 243 -6.35 -50.45 18.84
CA THR A 243 -6.41 -50.98 17.48
C THR A 243 -7.64 -51.88 17.34
N ALA A 244 -8.33 -51.77 16.22
CA ALA A 244 -9.49 -52.61 15.93
C ALA A 244 -9.39 -53.22 14.54
N THR A 245 -9.69 -54.51 14.47
CA THR A 245 -9.77 -55.26 13.21
C THR A 245 -10.99 -56.16 13.25
N VAL A 246 -11.42 -56.59 12.06
CA VAL A 246 -12.59 -57.45 11.88
C VAL A 246 -12.22 -58.63 11.02
N ASN A 247 -12.91 -59.75 11.23
CA ASN A 247 -12.85 -60.92 10.37
C ASN A 247 -14.28 -61.40 10.11
N ASP A 248 -14.63 -61.60 8.85
CA ASP A 248 -15.94 -62.05 8.36
C ASP A 248 -15.88 -63.37 7.59
N GLY A 249 -14.70 -63.99 7.48
CA GLY A 249 -14.48 -65.16 6.63
C GLY A 249 -14.53 -64.89 5.12
N GLU A 250 -14.62 -63.63 4.70
CA GLU A 250 -14.71 -63.17 3.30
C GLU A 250 -13.74 -61.98 3.04
N ALA A 251 -12.62 -61.96 3.76
CA ALA A 251 -11.55 -60.96 3.63
C ALA A 251 -11.99 -59.49 3.84
N GLY A 252 -12.99 -59.24 4.69
CA GLY A 252 -13.42 -57.88 5.08
C GLY A 252 -14.38 -57.21 4.09
N VAL A 253 -15.01 -57.99 3.19
CA VAL A 253 -16.02 -57.49 2.24
C VAL A 253 -17.34 -57.19 2.94
N ASN A 254 -17.75 -58.05 3.87
CA ASN A 254 -19.07 -58.05 4.50
C ASN A 254 -19.06 -57.38 5.88
N PHE A 255 -17.90 -57.22 6.49
CA PHE A 255 -17.75 -56.54 7.78
C PHE A 255 -16.56 -55.58 7.73
N LYS A 256 -16.81 -54.31 8.00
CA LYS A 256 -15.79 -53.25 7.99
C LYS A 256 -15.66 -52.59 9.35
N VAL A 257 -14.47 -52.08 9.62
CA VAL A 257 -14.18 -51.25 10.79
C VAL A 257 -13.58 -49.92 10.34
N CYS A 258 -14.01 -48.84 10.97
CA CYS A 258 -13.49 -47.50 10.81
C CYS A 258 -13.08 -46.97 12.18
N THR A 259 -11.78 -46.86 12.44
CA THR A 259 -11.23 -46.28 13.67
C THR A 259 -11.05 -44.78 13.46
N ASP A 260 -9.86 -44.37 13.07
CA ASP A 260 -9.48 -43.02 12.66
C ASP A 260 -8.94 -42.99 11.23
N THR A 261 -8.84 -44.16 10.59
CA THR A 261 -8.24 -44.32 9.26
C THR A 261 -9.05 -45.33 8.45
N VAL A 262 -9.27 -45.03 7.17
CA VAL A 262 -9.74 -45.97 6.15
C VAL A 262 -8.89 -45.85 4.89
N ILE A 263 -8.87 -46.90 4.06
CA ILE A 263 -8.05 -46.93 2.84
C ILE A 263 -8.71 -46.13 1.72
N LYS A 264 -10.03 -46.23 1.56
CA LYS A 264 -10.75 -45.51 0.50
C LYS A 264 -11.92 -44.71 1.05
N THR A 265 -12.29 -43.65 0.35
CA THR A 265 -13.52 -42.88 0.65
C THR A 265 -14.79 -43.74 0.64
N SER A 266 -14.85 -44.80 -0.17
CA SER A 266 -15.96 -45.77 -0.21
C SER A 266 -16.07 -46.66 1.04
N ASP A 267 -15.03 -46.68 1.88
CA ASP A 267 -14.99 -47.46 3.11
C ASP A 267 -15.46 -46.65 4.32
N LEU A 268 -15.81 -45.37 4.13
CA LEU A 268 -16.41 -44.55 5.18
C LEU A 268 -17.78 -45.11 5.58
N PRO A 269 -18.07 -45.20 6.88
CA PRO A 269 -19.33 -45.77 7.34
C PRO A 269 -20.50 -44.86 6.96
N ARG A 270 -21.67 -45.48 6.78
CA ARG A 270 -22.91 -44.78 6.41
C ARG A 270 -23.31 -43.71 7.44
N MET A 271 -23.01 -43.94 8.72
CA MET A 271 -23.39 -43.07 9.83
C MET A 271 -22.27 -43.07 10.86
N ALA A 272 -22.05 -41.93 11.51
CA ALA A 272 -21.10 -41.78 12.59
C ALA A 272 -21.60 -40.76 13.61
N PRO A 273 -21.02 -40.69 14.82
CA PRO A 273 -21.20 -39.56 15.72
C PRO A 273 -20.88 -38.23 15.02
N HIS A 274 -21.48 -37.14 15.50
CA HIS A 274 -21.17 -35.81 14.98
C HIS A 274 -19.71 -35.46 15.31
N TYR A 275 -18.96 -34.93 14.33
CA TYR A 275 -17.52 -34.65 14.43
C TYR A 275 -16.63 -35.88 14.62
N TYR A 276 -17.04 -37.03 14.09
CA TYR A 276 -16.15 -38.18 13.92
C TYR A 276 -15.17 -37.93 12.78
N ALA A 277 -13.85 -37.95 13.02
CA ALA A 277 -12.82 -37.66 12.03
C ALA A 277 -12.13 -38.92 11.52
N VAL A 278 -11.92 -39.00 10.20
CA VAL A 278 -11.30 -40.16 9.55
C VAL A 278 -10.27 -39.68 8.53
N ARG A 279 -9.08 -40.26 8.61
CA ARG A 279 -8.01 -40.14 7.64
C ARG A 279 -8.24 -41.12 6.48
N ILE A 280 -8.12 -40.62 5.26
CA ILE A 280 -8.19 -41.41 4.03
C ILE A 280 -6.76 -41.67 3.57
N ALA A 281 -6.27 -42.89 3.82
CA ALA A 281 -4.91 -43.33 3.50
C ALA A 281 -4.78 -43.79 2.03
N GLU A 282 -5.19 -42.93 1.09
CA GLU A 282 -5.09 -43.19 -0.36
C GLU A 282 -3.75 -42.74 -0.94
N HIS A 283 -3.03 -41.81 -0.29
CA HIS A 283 -1.80 -41.24 -0.82
C HIS A 283 -0.58 -42.08 -0.45
N THR A 284 0.43 -42.08 -1.33
CA THR A 284 1.72 -42.74 -1.07
C THR A 284 2.49 -42.03 0.05
N GLU A 285 2.30 -40.72 0.19
CA GLU A 285 2.85 -39.91 1.27
C GLU A 285 1.76 -39.66 2.32
N ALA A 286 1.89 -40.32 3.48
CA ALA A 286 0.86 -40.32 4.53
C ALA A 286 0.59 -38.93 5.14
N ASP A 287 1.51 -37.98 4.99
CA ASP A 287 1.32 -36.60 5.42
C ASP A 287 0.39 -35.81 4.49
N LYS A 288 0.17 -36.26 3.26
CA LYS A 288 -0.78 -35.67 2.30
C LYS A 288 -2.16 -36.30 2.35
N ASP A 289 -2.37 -37.29 3.23
CA ASP A 289 -3.66 -37.93 3.42
C ASP A 289 -4.78 -36.92 3.67
N LEU A 290 -5.95 -37.21 3.12
CA LEU A 290 -7.14 -36.38 3.29
C LEU A 290 -7.82 -36.73 4.61
N TRP A 291 -8.49 -35.75 5.20
CA TRP A 291 -9.26 -35.93 6.43
C TRP A 291 -10.71 -35.55 6.18
N PHE A 292 -11.63 -36.38 6.64
CA PHE A 292 -13.06 -36.15 6.57
C PHE A 292 -13.66 -36.22 7.96
N LYS A 293 -14.67 -35.38 8.21
CA LYS A 293 -15.51 -35.44 9.40
C LYS A 293 -16.95 -35.74 9.04
N PHE A 294 -17.64 -36.47 9.90
CA PHE A 294 -19.07 -36.71 9.74
C PHE A 294 -19.90 -35.56 10.33
N ILE A 295 -20.85 -35.06 9.54
CA ILE A 295 -21.83 -34.06 9.94
C ILE A 295 -23.21 -34.72 9.92
N ALA A 296 -23.74 -35.01 11.11
CA ALA A 296 -25.11 -35.43 11.29
C ALA A 296 -26.10 -34.31 10.92
N SER A 297 -27.22 -34.71 10.32
CA SER A 297 -28.31 -33.84 9.87
C SER A 297 -28.90 -33.05 11.04
N GLY A 298 -29.09 -31.74 10.86
CA GLY A 298 -29.60 -30.84 11.89
C GLY A 298 -28.55 -30.36 12.90
N MET A 299 -27.28 -30.74 12.72
CA MET A 299 -26.14 -30.29 13.54
C MET A 299 -25.05 -29.60 12.72
N GLU A 300 -25.36 -29.11 11.52
CA GLU A 300 -24.39 -28.51 10.59
C GLU A 300 -23.66 -27.28 11.16
N ALA A 301 -24.33 -26.54 12.06
CA ALA A 301 -23.78 -25.38 12.75
C ALA A 301 -23.00 -25.74 14.03
N SER A 302 -23.14 -26.96 14.55
CA SER A 302 -22.44 -27.39 15.74
C SER A 302 -20.95 -27.67 15.45
N THR A 303 -20.10 -27.36 16.42
CA THR A 303 -18.65 -27.62 16.37
C THR A 303 -18.18 -28.56 17.46
N THR A 304 -19.10 -29.04 18.29
CA THR A 304 -18.82 -29.90 19.44
C THR A 304 -19.12 -31.35 19.08
N PRO A 305 -18.20 -32.30 19.31
CA PRO A 305 -18.48 -33.72 19.15
C PRO A 305 -19.69 -34.18 19.97
N ASP A 306 -20.55 -35.01 19.37
CA ASP A 306 -21.75 -35.50 20.03
C ASP A 306 -22.01 -36.98 19.70
N ALA A 307 -22.01 -37.82 20.75
CA ALA A 307 -22.30 -39.24 20.67
C ALA A 307 -23.77 -39.53 20.35
N SER A 308 -24.68 -38.69 20.82
CA SER A 308 -26.13 -38.89 20.70
C SER A 308 -26.62 -38.80 19.25
N ALA A 309 -25.81 -38.15 18.40
CA ALA A 309 -25.96 -38.07 16.96
C ALA A 309 -25.84 -39.43 16.23
N PHE A 310 -25.25 -40.43 16.88
CA PHE A 310 -25.03 -41.72 16.26
C PHE A 310 -26.38 -42.39 15.93
N GLY A 311 -26.57 -42.75 14.66
CA GLY A 311 -27.85 -43.22 14.14
C GLY A 311 -28.73 -42.15 13.48
N MET A 312 -28.23 -40.92 13.34
CA MET A 312 -28.83 -39.90 12.47
C MET A 312 -28.24 -39.95 11.06
N ALA A 313 -29.04 -39.62 10.05
CA ALA A 313 -28.54 -39.40 8.69
C ALA A 313 -27.53 -38.23 8.68
N GLY A 314 -26.61 -38.21 7.71
CA GLY A 314 -25.60 -37.18 7.60
C GLY A 314 -24.71 -37.37 6.38
N TYR A 315 -23.62 -36.60 6.32
CA TYR A 315 -22.65 -36.68 5.23
C TYR A 315 -21.23 -36.46 5.72
N TRP A 316 -20.27 -36.96 4.96
CA TRP A 316 -18.84 -36.74 5.19
C TRP A 316 -18.38 -35.46 4.50
N ARG A 317 -17.63 -34.62 5.21
CA ARG A 317 -17.07 -33.36 4.71
C ARG A 317 -15.58 -33.31 4.98
N GLU A 318 -14.78 -32.82 4.03
CA GLU A 318 -13.36 -32.57 4.29
C GLU A 318 -13.16 -31.69 5.54
N CYS A 319 -12.12 -32.01 6.29
CA CYS A 319 -11.74 -31.30 7.51
C CYS A 319 -10.21 -31.23 7.66
N VAL A 320 -9.78 -30.51 8.68
CA VAL A 320 -8.37 -30.42 9.06
C VAL A 320 -7.94 -31.66 9.84
N ALA A 321 -6.67 -32.04 9.72
CA ALA A 321 -6.12 -33.08 10.57
C ALA A 321 -6.22 -32.73 12.08
N PRO A 322 -6.44 -33.73 12.94
CA PRO A 322 -6.37 -33.57 14.40
C PRO A 322 -5.05 -32.93 14.84
N TYR A 323 -5.08 -32.23 15.98
CA TYR A 323 -3.91 -31.59 16.61
C TYR A 323 -3.15 -30.57 15.75
N THR A 324 -3.72 -30.12 14.64
CA THR A 324 -3.12 -29.10 13.78
C THR A 324 -3.56 -27.71 14.23
N ASN A 325 -2.62 -26.76 14.34
CA ASN A 325 -2.95 -25.35 14.60
C ASN A 325 -3.63 -24.76 13.37
N THR A 326 -4.83 -24.20 13.55
CA THR A 326 -5.65 -23.72 12.43
C THR A 326 -5.85 -22.22 12.42
N VAL A 327 -5.69 -21.55 13.55
CA VAL A 327 -6.10 -20.15 13.73
C VAL A 327 -4.87 -19.26 13.71
N PHE A 328 -4.91 -18.17 12.95
CA PHE A 328 -3.89 -17.12 13.07
C PHE A 328 -4.03 -16.39 14.40
N SER A 329 -2.91 -16.04 15.04
CA SER A 329 -2.93 -15.26 16.28
C SER A 329 -3.48 -13.85 16.01
N PRO A 330 -4.61 -13.47 16.63
CA PRO A 330 -5.23 -12.16 16.41
C PRO A 330 -4.31 -10.98 16.80
N ASP A 331 -3.36 -11.22 17.72
CA ASP A 331 -2.46 -10.17 18.22
C ASP A 331 -1.40 -9.76 17.20
N THR A 332 -1.01 -10.69 16.33
CA THR A 332 0.06 -10.50 15.33
C THR A 332 -0.49 -10.16 13.94
N MET A 333 -1.73 -10.54 13.64
CA MET A 333 -2.31 -10.33 12.31
C MET A 333 -2.67 -8.86 12.02
N PRO A 334 -2.64 -8.44 10.74
CA PRO A 334 -3.01 -7.08 10.35
C PRO A 334 -4.42 -6.67 10.77
N CYS A 335 -4.53 -5.49 11.36
CA CYS A 335 -5.80 -4.88 11.77
C CYS A 335 -6.56 -4.29 10.59
N LYS A 336 -7.81 -3.91 10.83
CA LYS A 336 -8.60 -3.13 9.88
C LYS A 336 -9.14 -1.83 10.46
N LEU A 337 -9.26 -0.84 9.59
CA LEU A 337 -10.01 0.39 9.80
C LEU A 337 -11.24 0.36 8.88
N THR A 338 -12.44 0.36 9.47
CA THR A 338 -13.71 0.35 8.74
C THR A 338 -14.41 1.69 8.84
N TYR A 339 -15.00 2.15 7.74
CA TYR A 339 -15.88 3.31 7.70
C TYR A 339 -17.33 2.87 7.53
N SER A 340 -18.20 3.32 8.43
CA SER A 340 -19.64 3.05 8.37
C SER A 340 -20.42 4.30 8.75
N GLY A 341 -20.97 5.01 7.76
CA GLY A 341 -21.93 6.09 7.99
C GLY A 341 -21.42 7.26 8.82
N GLY A 342 -20.14 7.63 8.72
CA GLY A 342 -19.54 8.74 9.46
C GLY A 342 -18.74 8.34 10.71
N VAL A 343 -18.74 7.07 11.09
CA VAL A 343 -17.94 6.56 12.21
C VAL A 343 -16.85 5.64 11.70
N PHE A 344 -15.64 5.84 12.23
CA PHE A 344 -14.50 4.97 12.00
C PHE A 344 -14.30 4.04 13.19
N ARG A 345 -13.98 2.78 12.90
CA ARG A 345 -13.56 1.81 13.92
C ARG A 345 -12.27 1.12 13.50
N PHE A 346 -11.25 1.20 14.35
CA PHE A 346 -10.00 0.46 14.21
C PHE A 346 -10.05 -0.77 15.12
N MET A 347 -10.03 -1.96 14.53
CA MET A 347 -10.21 -3.22 15.24
C MET A 347 -9.37 -4.34 14.63
N ARG A 348 -9.21 -5.43 15.38
CA ARG A 348 -8.63 -6.67 14.86
C ARG A 348 -9.51 -7.22 13.74
N GLU A 349 -8.88 -7.82 12.73
CA GLU A 349 -9.61 -8.54 11.68
C GLU A 349 -9.64 -10.03 11.97
N ALA A 350 -10.80 -10.66 11.74
CA ALA A 350 -10.98 -12.09 11.91
C ALA A 350 -10.51 -12.80 10.63
N TYR A 351 -9.29 -13.33 10.65
CA TYR A 351 -8.76 -14.15 9.55
C TYR A 351 -9.32 -15.57 9.62
N ASP A 352 -9.68 -16.12 8.46
CA ASP A 352 -10.29 -17.44 8.39
C ASP A 352 -9.28 -18.51 8.87
N PRO A 353 -9.69 -19.44 9.73
CA PRO A 353 -8.83 -20.55 10.14
C PRO A 353 -8.66 -21.57 9.01
N ARG A 354 -7.65 -22.43 9.14
CA ARG A 354 -7.44 -23.58 8.25
C ARG A 354 -8.62 -24.54 8.36
N GLY A 355 -9.43 -24.62 7.31
CA GLY A 355 -10.64 -25.46 7.30
C GLY A 355 -10.41 -26.92 6.91
N VAL A 356 -9.35 -27.21 6.13
CA VAL A 356 -9.11 -28.52 5.51
C VAL A 356 -7.62 -28.85 5.42
N GLY A 357 -7.30 -30.15 5.39
CA GLY A 357 -5.97 -30.67 5.09
C GLY A 357 -5.01 -30.76 6.27
N THR A 358 -3.78 -31.16 5.97
CA THR A 358 -2.65 -31.30 6.91
C THR A 358 -1.67 -30.14 6.72
N SER A 359 -0.58 -30.11 7.48
CA SER A 359 0.56 -29.21 7.23
C SER A 359 1.29 -29.49 5.91
N ALA A 360 1.07 -30.62 5.25
CA ALA A 360 1.66 -30.95 3.95
C ALA A 360 0.70 -30.73 2.78
N SER A 361 -0.58 -31.11 2.90
CA SER A 361 -1.57 -30.92 1.82
C SER A 361 -2.11 -29.47 1.75
N ASN A 362 -2.17 -28.78 2.89
CA ASN A 362 -2.53 -27.37 3.00
C ASN A 362 -1.55 -26.65 3.93
N PRO A 363 -0.31 -26.39 3.46
CA PRO A 363 0.77 -25.85 4.30
C PRO A 363 0.44 -24.47 4.88
N ASP A 364 1.21 -24.05 5.89
CA ASP A 364 1.13 -22.69 6.40
C ASP A 364 1.49 -21.68 5.30
N PRO A 365 0.79 -20.53 5.20
CA PRO A 365 1.23 -19.45 4.34
C PRO A 365 2.63 -18.99 4.71
N SER A 366 3.44 -18.66 3.72
CA SER A 366 4.86 -18.35 3.94
C SER A 366 5.12 -17.14 4.85
N PHE A 367 4.13 -16.27 5.07
CA PHE A 367 4.25 -15.17 6.00
C PHE A 367 4.21 -15.60 7.47
N VAL A 368 3.74 -16.81 7.79
CA VAL A 368 3.74 -17.34 9.17
C VAL A 368 5.19 -17.53 9.62
N GLY A 369 5.55 -16.94 10.75
CA GLY A 369 6.92 -16.87 11.28
C GLY A 369 7.74 -15.69 10.75
N SER A 370 7.22 -14.92 9.79
CA SER A 370 7.87 -13.75 9.17
C SER A 370 7.06 -12.48 9.39
N THR A 371 7.63 -11.32 9.07
CA THR A 371 6.93 -10.02 9.05
C THR A 371 6.29 -9.77 7.69
N ILE A 372 5.22 -8.96 7.65
CA ILE A 372 4.60 -8.50 6.40
C ILE A 372 5.12 -7.10 6.09
N ASN A 373 5.76 -6.92 4.94
CA ASN A 373 6.42 -5.66 4.56
C ASN A 373 5.46 -4.66 3.91
N ASP A 374 4.52 -5.15 3.09
CA ASP A 374 3.55 -4.30 2.38
C ASP A 374 2.23 -5.04 2.16
N VAL A 375 1.17 -4.26 1.91
CA VAL A 375 -0.16 -4.74 1.60
C VAL A 375 -0.73 -4.02 0.38
N THR A 376 -1.27 -4.79 -0.55
CA THR A 376 -2.01 -4.25 -1.70
C THR A 376 -3.16 -5.17 -2.07
N ARG A 377 -3.91 -4.83 -3.10
CA ARG A 377 -4.97 -5.69 -3.66
C ARG A 377 -4.72 -5.92 -5.12
N PHE A 378 -5.08 -7.09 -5.61
CA PHE A 378 -4.93 -7.45 -7.02
C PHE A 378 -5.98 -8.48 -7.42
N GLN A 379 -6.75 -8.20 -8.48
CA GLN A 379 -7.79 -9.10 -9.02
C GLN A 379 -8.73 -9.73 -7.97
N GLY A 380 -9.23 -8.92 -7.02
CA GLY A 380 -10.14 -9.39 -5.96
C GLY A 380 -9.46 -10.20 -4.84
N ARG A 381 -8.13 -10.23 -4.80
CA ARG A 381 -7.31 -10.85 -3.74
C ARG A 381 -6.60 -9.79 -2.91
N LEU A 382 -6.46 -10.04 -1.61
CA LEU A 382 -5.57 -9.29 -0.73
C LEU A 382 -4.15 -9.84 -0.91
N VAL A 383 -3.17 -8.96 -1.11
CA VAL A 383 -1.78 -9.33 -1.36
C VAL A 383 -0.92 -8.88 -0.19
N PHE A 384 -0.18 -9.82 0.39
CA PHE A 384 0.86 -9.58 1.38
C PHE A 384 2.24 -9.88 0.78
N LEU A 385 3.18 -8.98 1.04
CA LEU A 385 4.59 -9.21 0.76
C LEU A 385 5.29 -9.62 2.04
N SER A 386 5.94 -10.78 2.05
CA SER A 386 6.66 -11.28 3.22
C SER A 386 7.88 -12.07 2.78
N GLY A 387 9.05 -11.77 3.36
CA GLY A 387 10.30 -12.37 2.91
C GLY A 387 10.48 -12.19 1.40
N SER A 388 10.82 -13.26 0.68
CA SER A 388 10.93 -13.30 -0.79
C SER A 388 9.61 -13.61 -1.52
N ASN A 389 8.49 -13.68 -0.79
CA ASN A 389 7.27 -14.29 -1.29
C ASN A 389 6.17 -13.24 -1.47
N VAL A 390 5.33 -13.48 -2.48
CA VAL A 390 4.10 -12.74 -2.75
C VAL A 390 2.94 -13.68 -2.43
N ILE A 391 2.20 -13.37 -1.37
CA ILE A 391 1.11 -14.20 -0.87
C ILE A 391 -0.20 -13.49 -1.14
N MET A 392 -1.10 -14.13 -1.88
CA MET A 392 -2.43 -13.61 -2.19
C MET A 392 -3.52 -14.48 -1.56
N SER A 393 -4.52 -13.82 -0.98
CA SER A 393 -5.70 -14.47 -0.42
C SER A 393 -6.50 -15.22 -1.49
N ARG A 394 -7.49 -15.99 -1.05
CA ARG A 394 -8.53 -16.50 -1.95
C ARG A 394 -9.28 -15.36 -2.64
N THR A 395 -9.76 -15.62 -3.85
CA THR A 395 -10.53 -14.64 -4.63
C THR A 395 -11.79 -14.22 -3.89
N ASN A 396 -12.02 -12.90 -3.76
CA ASN A 396 -13.15 -12.29 -3.05
C ASN A 396 -13.29 -12.67 -1.57
N ARG A 397 -12.26 -13.30 -0.97
CA ARG A 397 -12.19 -13.64 0.46
C ARG A 397 -10.86 -13.16 1.04
N PRO A 398 -10.73 -11.85 1.35
CA PRO A 398 -9.45 -11.22 1.70
C PRO A 398 -8.83 -11.76 3.00
N THR A 399 -9.64 -12.33 3.88
CA THR A 399 -9.24 -12.91 5.17
C THR A 399 -8.79 -14.37 5.07
N ASN A 400 -8.96 -15.01 3.92
CA ASN A 400 -8.70 -16.45 3.75
C ASN A 400 -7.40 -16.72 3.01
N PHE A 401 -6.39 -17.19 3.74
CA PHE A 401 -5.09 -17.61 3.22
C PHE A 401 -4.92 -19.12 3.26
N TRP A 402 -6.00 -19.89 3.13
CA TRP A 402 -5.98 -21.35 3.07
C TRP A 402 -6.56 -21.85 1.76
N ARG A 403 -6.22 -23.08 1.38
CA ARG A 403 -6.94 -23.76 0.30
C ARG A 403 -8.36 -24.12 0.75
N GLY A 404 -9.31 -24.10 -0.17
CA GLY A 404 -10.70 -24.49 0.09
C GLY A 404 -10.92 -26.00 0.19
N SER A 405 -10.11 -26.77 -0.52
CA SER A 405 -10.09 -28.24 -0.48
C SER A 405 -8.63 -28.72 -0.46
N ALA A 406 -8.39 -29.86 0.18
CA ALA A 406 -7.08 -30.52 0.15
C ALA A 406 -6.96 -31.55 -0.98
N SER A 407 -8.09 -32.02 -1.52
CA SER A 407 -8.13 -33.03 -2.60
C SER A 407 -7.95 -32.44 -3.99
N ALA A 408 -8.44 -31.22 -4.21
CA ALA A 408 -8.32 -30.53 -5.48
C ALA A 408 -7.92 -29.07 -5.29
N LEU A 409 -7.03 -28.60 -6.17
CA LEU A 409 -6.65 -27.20 -6.26
C LEU A 409 -7.71 -26.45 -7.06
N ALA A 410 -8.37 -25.48 -6.43
CA ALA A 410 -9.33 -24.61 -7.12
C ALA A 410 -8.64 -23.34 -7.62
N ASP A 411 -9.13 -22.78 -8.73
CA ASP A 411 -8.63 -21.51 -9.27
C ASP A 411 -8.78 -20.33 -8.29
N THR A 412 -9.73 -20.43 -7.36
CA THR A 412 -9.97 -19.42 -6.31
C THR A 412 -9.11 -19.58 -5.06
N ASP A 413 -8.29 -20.62 -4.97
CA ASP A 413 -7.45 -20.88 -3.80
C ASP A 413 -6.35 -19.84 -3.64
N ARG A 414 -5.73 -19.79 -2.45
CA ARG A 414 -4.62 -18.87 -2.16
C ARG A 414 -3.45 -19.08 -3.12
N ILE A 415 -2.72 -18.00 -3.38
CA ILE A 415 -1.50 -18.02 -4.19
C ILE A 415 -0.34 -17.70 -3.26
N ASP A 416 0.71 -18.50 -3.29
CA ASP A 416 1.94 -18.25 -2.52
C ASP A 416 3.11 -18.58 -3.45
N ILE A 417 3.72 -17.54 -3.99
CA ILE A 417 4.76 -17.65 -5.03
C ILE A 417 6.00 -16.87 -4.60
N ASN A 418 7.15 -17.36 -5.03
CA ASN A 418 8.43 -16.71 -4.85
C ASN A 418 9.13 -16.54 -6.20
N SER A 419 10.13 -15.67 -6.24
CA SER A 419 10.99 -15.55 -7.42
C SER A 419 12.03 -16.67 -7.39
N THR A 420 12.22 -17.34 -8.53
CA THR A 420 13.29 -18.35 -8.69
C THR A 420 14.65 -17.72 -8.98
N ALA A 421 14.66 -16.46 -9.42
CA ALA A 421 15.86 -15.75 -9.85
C ALA A 421 16.52 -14.94 -8.73
N ASP A 422 15.77 -14.54 -7.70
CA ASP A 422 16.27 -13.72 -6.60
C ASP A 422 15.51 -14.06 -5.30
N SER A 423 16.25 -14.31 -4.22
CA SER A 423 15.71 -14.57 -2.89
C SER A 423 15.64 -13.31 -2.01
N SER A 424 15.75 -12.13 -2.61
CA SER A 424 15.66 -10.84 -1.91
C SER A 424 14.26 -10.58 -1.33
N GLN A 425 14.21 -9.79 -0.27
CA GLN A 425 12.95 -9.41 0.36
C GLN A 425 12.09 -8.54 -0.57
N MET A 426 10.80 -8.88 -0.66
CA MET A 426 9.74 -8.11 -1.32
C MET A 426 9.28 -6.98 -0.40
N LEU A 427 9.36 -5.73 -0.88
CA LEU A 427 9.26 -4.53 -0.04
C LEU A 427 8.11 -3.60 -0.44
N ALA A 428 7.71 -3.59 -1.71
CA ALA A 428 6.57 -2.82 -2.18
C ALA A 428 5.91 -3.49 -3.40
N ALA A 429 4.61 -3.31 -3.57
CA ALA A 429 3.91 -3.76 -4.77
C ALA A 429 2.96 -2.69 -5.32
N VAL A 430 3.00 -2.50 -6.64
CA VAL A 430 2.19 -1.52 -7.37
C VAL A 430 1.55 -2.20 -8.57
N GLN A 431 0.27 -1.93 -8.78
CA GLN A 431 -0.46 -2.41 -9.95
C GLN A 431 -0.11 -1.55 -11.16
N PHE A 432 0.24 -2.18 -12.28
CA PHE A 432 0.66 -1.49 -13.49
C PHE A 432 0.34 -2.31 -14.74
N ASN A 433 -0.34 -1.69 -15.71
CA ASN A 433 -0.68 -2.31 -17.00
C ASN A 433 -1.28 -3.74 -16.88
N LYS A 434 -2.29 -3.91 -16.01
CA LYS A 434 -2.95 -5.20 -15.68
C LYS A 434 -2.09 -6.20 -14.90
N ASP A 435 -0.81 -5.92 -14.71
CA ASP A 435 0.13 -6.75 -13.99
C ASP A 435 0.41 -6.18 -12.58
N LEU A 436 1.00 -6.99 -11.71
CA LEU A 436 1.45 -6.56 -10.39
C LEU A 436 2.98 -6.52 -10.38
N VAL A 437 3.54 -5.32 -10.23
CA VAL A 437 4.99 -5.12 -10.14
C VAL A 437 5.40 -5.10 -8.68
N CYS A 438 6.23 -6.06 -8.31
CA CYS A 438 6.78 -6.23 -6.97
C CYS A 438 8.24 -5.77 -6.95
N PHE A 439 8.58 -4.95 -5.98
CA PHE A 439 9.89 -4.34 -5.82
C PHE A 439 10.65 -5.02 -4.67
N THR A 440 11.85 -5.48 -4.98
CA THR A 440 12.88 -5.79 -3.99
C THR A 440 13.91 -4.66 -3.98
N ARG A 441 14.86 -4.70 -3.04
CA ARG A 441 15.94 -3.72 -3.01
C ARG A 441 16.82 -3.73 -4.26
N LYS A 442 16.94 -4.85 -4.98
CA LYS A 442 17.87 -5.01 -6.10
C LYS A 442 17.20 -5.20 -7.46
N ALA A 443 15.92 -5.54 -7.47
CA ALA A 443 15.25 -6.00 -8.67
C ALA A 443 13.73 -5.80 -8.64
N GLN A 444 13.13 -5.75 -9.83
CA GLN A 444 11.70 -5.67 -10.07
C GLN A 444 11.20 -6.99 -10.65
N HIS A 445 10.14 -7.50 -10.05
CA HIS A 445 9.48 -8.74 -10.42
C HIS A 445 8.04 -8.46 -10.85
N ILE A 446 7.51 -9.26 -11.76
CA ILE A 446 6.16 -9.10 -12.26
C ILE A 446 5.38 -10.38 -12.03
N ALA A 447 4.19 -10.25 -11.46
CA ALA A 447 3.14 -11.25 -11.52
C ALA A 447 2.14 -10.83 -12.60
N PHE A 448 2.07 -11.63 -13.67
CA PHE A 448 1.23 -11.31 -14.83
C PHE A 448 -0.26 -11.46 -14.51
N GLY A 449 -1.04 -10.40 -14.71
CA GLY A 449 -2.50 -10.38 -14.52
C GLY A 449 -3.28 -10.16 -15.82
N ARG A 450 -2.65 -10.40 -16.97
CA ARG A 450 -3.32 -10.34 -18.29
C ARG A 450 -4.43 -11.37 -18.43
N THR A 451 -4.30 -12.50 -17.72
CA THR A 451 -5.35 -13.50 -17.52
C THR A 451 -5.70 -13.55 -16.03
N ALA A 452 -6.82 -14.17 -15.68
CA ALA A 452 -7.18 -14.36 -14.28
C ALA A 452 -6.09 -15.19 -13.58
N LEU A 453 -5.56 -14.65 -12.49
CA LEU A 453 -4.47 -15.28 -11.75
C LEU A 453 -5.02 -16.43 -10.88
N THR A 454 -4.54 -17.62 -11.15
CA THR A 454 -4.86 -18.86 -10.44
C THR A 454 -3.58 -19.45 -9.84
N PRO A 455 -3.66 -20.28 -8.78
CA PRO A 455 -2.48 -20.92 -8.21
C PRO A 455 -1.71 -21.80 -9.20
N ALA A 456 -2.34 -22.24 -10.29
CA ALA A 456 -1.70 -23.05 -11.32
C ALA A 456 -0.90 -22.23 -12.35
N ASN A 457 -1.29 -20.98 -12.62
CA ASN A 457 -0.61 -20.11 -13.61
C ASN A 457 0.23 -18.99 -12.96
N ALA A 458 0.10 -18.78 -11.66
CA ALA A 458 0.79 -17.71 -10.95
C ALA A 458 2.31 -17.95 -10.94
N THR A 459 3.04 -17.01 -11.53
CA THR A 459 4.50 -17.01 -11.55
C THR A 459 4.99 -15.61 -11.26
N LEU A 460 6.16 -15.53 -10.61
CA LEU A 460 6.82 -14.26 -10.30
C LEU A 460 8.12 -14.18 -11.13
N VAL A 461 8.12 -13.35 -12.15
CA VAL A 461 9.20 -13.29 -13.14
C VAL A 461 10.08 -12.06 -12.90
N LEU A 462 11.39 -12.27 -12.79
CA LEU A 462 12.37 -11.18 -12.77
C LEU A 462 12.38 -10.47 -14.11
N THR A 463 12.16 -9.15 -14.11
CA THR A 463 12.08 -8.37 -15.35
C THR A 463 13.25 -7.39 -15.49
N THR A 464 13.57 -6.66 -14.43
CA THR A 464 14.71 -5.74 -14.40
C THR A 464 15.44 -5.84 -13.06
N SER A 465 16.75 -5.60 -13.06
CA SER A 465 17.64 -5.73 -11.90
C SER A 465 18.17 -4.38 -11.43
N PHE A 466 17.26 -3.41 -11.26
CA PHE A 466 17.64 -2.08 -10.78
C PHE A 466 17.40 -1.94 -9.28
N GLU A 467 18.35 -1.27 -8.60
CA GLU A 467 18.21 -1.00 -7.18
C GLU A 467 17.07 -0.02 -6.88
N SER A 468 16.34 -0.30 -5.80
CA SER A 468 15.26 0.56 -5.31
C SER A 468 15.44 0.92 -3.83
N GLU A 469 15.09 2.16 -3.48
CA GLU A 469 15.09 2.62 -2.08
C GLU A 469 13.78 2.20 -1.40
N PRO A 470 13.82 1.32 -0.40
CA PRO A 470 12.60 0.72 0.17
C PRO A 470 11.79 1.65 1.08
N LEU A 471 12.37 2.77 1.52
CA LEU A 471 11.66 3.72 2.37
C LEU A 471 10.57 4.46 1.61
N ALA A 472 10.82 4.77 0.34
CA ALA A 472 9.88 5.44 -0.55
C ALA A 472 9.06 4.41 -1.34
N HIS A 473 7.75 4.39 -1.13
CA HIS A 473 6.86 3.51 -1.88
C HIS A 473 6.80 3.95 -3.36
N PRO A 474 7.00 3.05 -4.34
CA PRO A 474 6.88 3.38 -5.75
C PRO A 474 5.48 3.89 -6.10
N VAL A 475 5.38 4.83 -7.03
CA VAL A 475 4.09 5.45 -7.40
C VAL A 475 3.82 5.31 -8.88
N SER A 476 2.62 4.88 -9.24
CA SER A 476 2.14 4.83 -10.62
C SER A 476 1.60 6.18 -11.07
N ALA A 477 1.96 6.62 -12.27
CA ALA A 477 1.38 7.79 -12.93
C ALA A 477 1.25 7.55 -14.44
N GLY A 478 0.01 7.53 -14.92
CA GLY A 478 -0.29 7.27 -16.33
C GLY A 478 0.28 5.91 -16.77
N ARG A 479 1.18 5.93 -17.76
CA ARG A 479 1.85 4.73 -18.30
C ARG A 479 3.19 4.39 -17.65
N ASN A 480 3.56 5.04 -16.55
CA ASN A 480 4.85 4.87 -15.89
C ASN A 480 4.69 4.54 -14.39
N ILE A 481 5.68 3.85 -13.81
CA ILE A 481 5.90 3.79 -12.37
C ILE A 481 7.19 4.54 -12.05
N PHE A 482 7.14 5.45 -11.08
CA PHE A 482 8.32 6.11 -10.56
C PHE A 482 8.79 5.42 -9.28
N PHE A 483 10.09 5.13 -9.21
CA PHE A 483 10.72 4.60 -8.02
C PHE A 483 12.08 5.26 -7.78
N ALA A 484 12.45 5.34 -6.51
CA ALA A 484 13.71 5.94 -6.09
C ALA A 484 14.84 4.91 -6.08
N SER A 485 16.05 5.37 -6.37
CA SER A 485 17.31 4.64 -6.36
C SER A 485 18.35 5.49 -5.62
N ASN A 486 19.36 4.85 -5.01
CA ASN A 486 20.36 5.59 -4.23
C ASN A 486 21.65 5.81 -5.02
N PHE A 487 22.18 7.04 -4.93
CA PHE A 487 23.47 7.44 -5.46
C PHE A 487 24.32 8.05 -4.32
N GLY A 488 24.87 7.19 -3.46
CA GLY A 488 25.67 7.63 -2.31
C GLY A 488 24.88 8.48 -1.32
N MET A 489 25.15 9.79 -1.28
CA MET A 489 24.42 10.76 -0.46
C MET A 489 23.19 11.36 -1.15
N TYR A 490 22.99 11.07 -2.43
CA TYR A 490 21.92 11.61 -3.25
C TYR A 490 20.92 10.52 -3.64
N THR A 491 19.70 10.92 -3.99
CA THR A 491 18.70 10.03 -4.56
C THR A 491 18.58 10.27 -6.07
N GLY A 492 18.48 9.21 -6.84
CA GLY A 492 18.07 9.27 -8.24
C GLY A 492 16.68 8.68 -8.42
N ILE A 493 15.94 9.18 -9.40
CA ILE A 493 14.62 8.64 -9.74
C ILE A 493 14.70 7.92 -11.09
N ARG A 494 14.04 6.78 -11.14
CA ARG A 494 13.87 5.97 -12.33
C ARG A 494 12.39 5.89 -12.68
N GLU A 495 12.11 5.92 -13.98
CA GLU A 495 10.79 5.56 -14.49
C GLU A 495 10.85 4.13 -15.02
N PHE A 496 9.85 3.35 -14.69
CA PHE A 496 9.58 2.03 -15.22
C PHE A 496 8.39 2.13 -16.16
N PHE A 497 8.51 1.58 -17.36
CA PHE A 497 7.49 1.66 -18.40
C PHE A 497 7.49 0.38 -19.24
N SER A 498 6.40 0.15 -19.96
CA SER A 498 6.30 -0.91 -20.96
C SER A 498 6.47 -0.29 -22.35
N GLU A 499 7.36 -0.86 -23.16
CA GLU A 499 7.63 -0.40 -24.52
C GLU A 499 6.47 -0.78 -25.46
N SER A 500 6.01 0.17 -26.28
CA SER A 500 4.79 0.04 -27.08
C SER A 500 4.87 -0.97 -28.22
N THR A 501 6.08 -1.29 -28.71
CA THR A 501 6.28 -2.18 -29.87
C THR A 501 6.58 -3.62 -29.48
N SER A 502 7.26 -3.83 -28.35
CA SER A 502 7.80 -5.12 -27.92
C SER A 502 7.11 -5.66 -26.66
N GLU A 503 6.25 -4.86 -26.02
CA GLU A 503 5.70 -5.08 -24.67
C GLU A 503 6.77 -5.41 -23.61
N MET A 504 8.04 -5.16 -23.92
CA MET A 504 9.15 -5.35 -22.99
C MET A 504 9.10 -4.23 -21.96
N ASN A 505 9.25 -4.58 -20.69
CA ASN A 505 9.37 -3.58 -19.66
C ASN A 505 10.83 -3.15 -19.52
N ASP A 506 11.04 -1.84 -19.42
CA ASP A 506 12.34 -1.23 -19.26
C ASP A 506 12.27 -0.15 -18.18
N SER A 507 13.43 0.27 -17.69
CA SER A 507 13.53 1.39 -16.76
C SER A 507 14.67 2.34 -17.12
N ARG A 508 14.34 3.63 -17.16
CA ARG A 508 15.27 4.71 -17.51
C ARG A 508 15.45 5.67 -16.33
N PRO A 509 16.69 6.12 -16.05
CA PRO A 509 16.94 7.15 -15.06
C PRO A 509 16.50 8.52 -15.59
N ILE A 510 15.66 9.23 -14.82
CA ILE A 510 15.22 10.59 -15.17
C ILE A 510 16.05 11.68 -14.48
N THR A 511 16.94 11.30 -13.55
CA THR A 511 17.85 12.19 -12.83
C THR A 511 19.27 12.21 -13.39
N GLN A 512 19.53 11.60 -14.56
CA GLN A 512 20.90 11.42 -15.08
C GLN A 512 21.70 12.73 -15.26
N HIS A 513 21.00 13.84 -15.55
CA HIS A 513 21.59 15.18 -15.70
C HIS A 513 21.64 15.99 -14.39
N VAL A 514 21.09 15.44 -13.29
CA VAL A 514 20.92 16.06 -11.96
C VAL A 514 21.20 15.05 -10.84
N ASN A 515 22.27 14.26 -10.98
CA ASN A 515 22.58 13.15 -10.06
C ASN A 515 22.84 13.60 -8.61
N GLU A 516 23.34 14.81 -8.42
CA GLU A 516 23.68 15.39 -7.11
C GLU A 516 22.64 16.43 -6.65
N TYR A 517 21.45 16.47 -7.26
CA TYR A 517 20.46 17.51 -6.98
C TYR A 517 19.57 17.14 -5.78
N ILE A 518 19.10 15.89 -5.72
CA ILE A 518 18.20 15.41 -4.67
C ILE A 518 19.05 14.88 -3.51
N THR A 519 19.19 15.67 -2.46
CA THR A 519 20.03 15.32 -1.29
C THR A 519 19.31 14.37 -0.32
N GLY A 520 20.03 13.39 0.21
CA GLY A 520 19.47 12.39 1.12
C GLY A 520 18.75 11.24 0.44
N LYS A 521 18.12 10.39 1.24
CA LYS A 521 17.32 9.23 0.77
C LYS A 521 15.86 9.63 0.61
N ALA A 522 15.22 9.20 -0.47
CA ALA A 522 13.79 9.39 -0.64
C ALA A 522 13.00 8.70 0.47
N SER A 523 12.07 9.43 1.07
CA SER A 523 11.18 8.95 2.13
C SER A 523 9.75 8.76 1.66
N HIS A 524 9.31 9.55 0.68
CA HIS A 524 7.95 9.54 0.13
C HIS A 524 7.95 10.05 -1.31
N LEU A 525 7.15 9.42 -2.17
CA LEU A 525 6.92 9.84 -3.55
C LEU A 525 5.44 10.14 -3.73
N THR A 526 5.11 11.10 -4.57
CA THR A 526 3.72 11.40 -4.91
C THR A 526 3.66 11.83 -6.36
N ALA A 527 2.80 11.21 -7.16
CA ALA A 527 2.68 11.55 -8.57
C ALA A 527 1.23 11.85 -8.95
N SER A 528 1.06 12.72 -9.94
CA SER A 528 -0.21 13.01 -10.58
C SER A 528 -0.05 12.86 -12.08
N ALA A 529 -0.91 12.05 -12.70
CA ALA A 529 -0.97 11.91 -14.14
C ALA A 529 -1.66 13.11 -14.81
N ASN A 530 -2.63 13.74 -14.14
CA ASN A 530 -3.39 14.87 -14.69
C ASN A 530 -2.53 16.13 -14.86
N TYR A 531 -1.59 16.35 -13.93
CA TYR A 531 -0.65 17.47 -13.95
C TYR A 531 0.76 17.06 -14.38
N GLU A 532 0.93 15.80 -14.80
CA GLU A 532 2.21 15.24 -15.24
C GLU A 532 3.38 15.63 -14.32
N THR A 533 3.16 15.43 -13.02
CA THR A 533 4.02 15.93 -11.95
C THR A 533 4.38 14.81 -10.98
N LEU A 534 5.63 14.78 -10.52
CA LEU A 534 6.14 13.92 -9.46
C LEU A 534 6.81 14.78 -8.37
N LEU A 535 6.49 14.49 -7.11
CA LEU A 535 7.10 15.08 -5.93
C LEU A 535 7.94 14.03 -5.21
N VAL A 536 9.14 14.43 -4.79
CA VAL A 536 10.09 13.61 -4.05
C VAL A 536 10.41 14.28 -2.72
N HIS A 537 10.10 13.59 -1.63
CA HIS A 537 10.46 13.99 -0.27
C HIS A 537 11.68 13.20 0.18
N THR A 538 12.57 13.84 0.94
CA THR A 538 13.80 13.22 1.41
C THR A 538 13.85 13.19 2.94
N GLY A 539 14.59 12.23 3.49
CA GLY A 539 14.74 12.09 4.94
C GLY A 539 15.77 13.05 5.56
N THR A 540 16.68 13.63 4.77
CA THR A 540 17.76 14.49 5.28
C THR A 540 17.26 15.91 5.55
N ASP A 541 16.61 16.51 4.57
CA ASP A 541 15.98 17.82 4.71
C ASP A 541 14.54 17.77 4.20
N GLN A 542 13.61 17.80 5.14
CA GLN A 542 12.17 17.76 4.88
C GLN A 542 11.59 19.16 4.60
N THR A 543 12.40 20.21 4.60
CA THR A 543 11.95 21.56 4.17
C THR A 543 11.95 21.70 2.65
N TRP A 544 12.66 20.82 1.96
CA TRP A 544 12.73 20.78 0.50
C TRP A 544 11.88 19.66 -0.06
N VAL A 545 11.05 20.00 -1.05
CA VAL A 545 10.30 19.06 -1.86
C VAL A 545 10.77 19.21 -3.30
N TYR A 546 11.34 18.16 -3.86
CA TYR A 546 11.83 18.17 -5.24
C TYR A 546 10.69 17.84 -6.20
N LEU A 547 10.57 18.60 -7.26
CA LEU A 547 9.51 18.53 -8.25
C LEU A 547 10.09 18.08 -9.58
N TYR A 548 9.43 17.12 -10.20
CA TYR A 548 9.66 16.74 -11.59
C TYR A 548 8.38 16.98 -12.38
N GLN A 549 8.45 17.86 -13.38
CA GLN A 549 7.37 18.11 -14.33
C GLN A 549 7.77 17.55 -15.69
N TYR A 550 6.87 16.79 -16.30
CA TYR A 550 7.10 16.20 -17.62
C TYR A 550 5.94 16.50 -18.54
N ILE A 551 6.18 16.55 -19.84
CA ILE A 551 5.13 16.64 -20.85
C ILE A 551 5.44 15.67 -21.98
N TRP A 552 4.41 14.96 -22.39
CA TRP A 552 4.44 14.09 -23.55
C TRP A 552 3.78 14.77 -24.74
N GLU A 553 4.50 14.82 -25.86
CA GLU A 553 3.93 15.17 -27.15
C GLU A 553 4.06 13.95 -28.07
N ASN A 554 2.93 13.31 -28.37
CA ASN A 554 2.89 11.98 -28.98
C ASN A 554 3.71 10.97 -28.14
N ASP A 555 4.75 10.37 -28.73
CA ASP A 555 5.66 9.44 -28.04
C ASP A 555 6.99 10.07 -27.62
N LYS A 556 7.15 11.38 -27.80
CA LYS A 556 8.36 12.10 -27.38
C LYS A 556 8.09 12.88 -26.10
N LYS A 557 8.97 12.71 -25.12
CA LYS A 557 8.97 13.55 -23.93
C LYS A 557 9.63 14.89 -24.29
N VAL A 558 8.83 15.94 -24.37
CA VAL A 558 9.27 17.29 -24.80
C VAL A 558 9.70 18.18 -23.64
N GLN A 559 9.23 17.87 -22.42
CA GLN A 559 9.64 18.56 -21.20
C GLN A 559 10.13 17.56 -20.16
N THR A 560 11.29 17.85 -19.58
CA THR A 560 11.85 17.13 -18.41
C THR A 560 12.41 18.14 -17.42
N ALA A 561 11.56 18.71 -16.58
CA ALA A 561 11.94 19.81 -15.71
C ALA A 561 12.09 19.35 -14.27
N TRP A 562 13.30 19.47 -13.72
CA TRP A 562 13.53 19.38 -12.28
C TRP A 562 13.54 20.76 -11.64
N SER A 563 12.87 20.90 -10.52
CA SER A 563 12.91 22.09 -9.66
C SER A 563 12.78 21.69 -8.19
N ALA A 564 12.91 22.65 -7.28
CA ALA A 564 12.74 22.40 -5.86
C ALA A 564 11.87 23.47 -5.21
N TRP A 565 11.00 23.04 -4.30
CA TRP A 565 10.20 23.92 -3.47
C TRP A 565 10.75 23.91 -2.05
N SER A 566 11.04 25.09 -1.53
CA SER A 566 11.48 25.28 -0.15
C SER A 566 10.30 25.80 0.69
N PHE A 567 10.13 25.21 1.86
CA PHE A 567 9.14 25.60 2.85
C PHE A 567 9.84 25.99 4.15
N ASP A 568 9.22 26.88 4.93
CA ASP A 568 9.78 27.29 6.22
C ASP A 568 9.68 26.20 7.30
N GLN A 569 8.83 25.20 7.07
CA GLN A 569 8.56 24.10 7.98
C GLN A 569 8.69 22.77 7.25
N LYS A 570 8.86 21.68 8.00
CA LYS A 570 9.06 20.35 7.43
C LYS A 570 7.77 19.84 6.78
N ILE A 571 7.86 19.34 5.56
CA ILE A 571 6.78 18.62 4.88
C ILE A 571 7.05 17.12 4.99
N VAL A 572 6.12 16.39 5.62
CA VAL A 572 6.31 14.98 5.97
C VAL A 572 5.60 14.04 4.99
N TYR A 573 4.48 14.49 4.44
CA TYR A 573 3.64 13.70 3.54
C TYR A 573 2.93 14.61 2.55
N SER A 574 2.66 14.08 1.35
CA SER A 574 1.86 14.75 0.35
C SER A 574 0.98 13.77 -0.40
N PHE A 575 -0.15 14.24 -0.90
CA PHE A 575 -1.00 13.46 -1.82
C PHE A 575 -1.81 14.40 -2.71
N PHE A 576 -2.09 13.96 -3.94
CA PHE A 576 -3.00 14.67 -4.83
C PHE A 576 -4.44 14.20 -4.59
N SER A 577 -5.36 15.14 -4.66
CA SER A 577 -6.79 14.88 -4.72
C SER A 577 -7.42 15.87 -5.69
N ASP A 578 -7.96 15.34 -6.80
CA ASP A 578 -8.49 16.12 -7.92
C ASP A 578 -7.44 17.11 -8.48
N ASP A 579 -7.68 18.42 -8.34
CA ASP A 579 -6.86 19.54 -8.80
C ASP A 579 -5.98 20.16 -7.71
N VAL A 580 -6.02 19.58 -6.50
CA VAL A 580 -5.35 20.12 -5.32
C VAL A 580 -4.28 19.16 -4.80
N LEU A 581 -3.11 19.72 -4.50
CA LEU A 581 -2.06 19.05 -3.76
C LEU A 581 -2.24 19.32 -2.27
N TYR A 582 -2.37 18.27 -1.47
CA TYR A 582 -2.39 18.37 -0.01
C TYR A 582 -1.00 18.07 0.54
N LEU A 583 -0.55 18.92 1.48
CA LEU A 583 0.76 18.81 2.13
C LEU A 583 0.56 18.74 3.64
N ILE A 584 1.29 17.85 4.29
CA ILE A 584 1.29 17.74 5.75
C ILE A 584 2.56 18.39 6.27
N GLN A 585 2.36 19.52 6.92
CA GLN A 585 3.42 20.29 7.55
C GLN A 585 3.59 19.87 9.01
N GLN A 586 4.84 19.71 9.44
CA GLN A 586 5.22 19.48 10.82
C GLN A 586 5.95 20.70 11.38
N ASN A 587 5.49 21.20 12.52
CA ASN A 587 6.17 22.21 13.32
C ASN A 587 6.33 21.67 14.75
N GLY A 588 7.57 21.38 15.16
CA GLY A 588 7.82 20.66 16.41
C GLY A 588 7.11 19.29 16.42
N THR A 589 6.19 19.09 17.37
CA THR A 589 5.35 17.87 17.49
C THR A 589 3.97 18.02 16.85
N GLU A 590 3.63 19.21 16.36
CA GLU A 590 2.31 19.55 15.82
C GLU A 590 2.27 19.35 14.30
N PHE A 591 1.14 18.88 13.80
CA PHE A 591 0.89 18.67 12.38
C PHE A 591 -0.23 19.57 11.86
N TYR A 592 -0.06 20.09 10.66
CA TYR A 592 -1.02 20.97 9.99
C TYR A 592 -1.25 20.52 8.56
N LEU A 593 -2.49 20.63 8.11
CA LEU A 593 -2.85 20.39 6.72
C LEU A 593 -2.75 21.69 5.93
N LEU A 594 -1.98 21.64 4.85
CA LEU A 594 -1.96 22.67 3.83
C LEU A 594 -2.63 22.14 2.57
N ARG A 595 -3.27 23.03 1.82
CA ARG A 595 -3.74 22.75 0.47
C ARG A 595 -3.04 23.70 -0.51
N MET A 596 -2.68 23.18 -1.67
CA MET A 596 -2.03 23.92 -2.75
C MET A 596 -2.83 23.67 -4.03
N PRO A 597 -3.70 24.61 -4.44
CA PRO A 597 -4.39 24.50 -5.72
C PRO A 597 -3.38 24.68 -6.85
N LEU A 598 -3.24 23.69 -7.73
CA LEU A 598 -2.25 23.77 -8.82
C LEU A 598 -2.67 24.76 -9.91
N ASN A 599 -3.98 24.96 -10.06
CA ASN A 599 -4.55 26.02 -10.89
C ASN A 599 -4.72 27.28 -10.03
N VAL A 600 -3.80 28.23 -10.16
CA VAL A 600 -3.83 29.48 -9.40
C VAL A 600 -4.90 30.40 -9.99
N GLN A 601 -5.94 30.66 -9.21
CA GLN A 601 -7.00 31.59 -9.57
C GLN A 601 -6.76 32.96 -8.93
N LYS A 602 -7.30 34.01 -9.58
CA LYS A 602 -7.35 35.36 -9.00
C LYS A 602 -8.16 35.33 -7.70
N SER A 603 -7.74 36.09 -6.70
CA SER A 603 -8.49 36.17 -5.44
C SER A 603 -9.85 36.83 -5.71
N ALA A 604 -10.94 36.35 -5.13
CA ALA A 604 -12.29 36.89 -5.42
C ALA A 604 -12.44 38.40 -5.17
N SER A 605 -11.58 38.96 -4.31
CA SER A 605 -11.55 40.37 -3.92
C SER A 605 -10.53 41.22 -4.69
N LEU A 606 -9.67 40.62 -5.52
CA LEU A 606 -8.53 41.28 -6.18
C LEU A 606 -8.40 40.83 -7.64
N ASP A 607 -7.95 41.72 -8.51
CA ASP A 607 -7.74 41.40 -9.94
C ASP A 607 -6.49 40.53 -10.21
N TYR A 608 -5.82 40.07 -9.15
CA TYR A 608 -4.59 39.29 -9.23
C TYR A 608 -4.52 38.17 -8.17
N ALA A 609 -3.63 37.20 -8.40
CA ALA A 609 -3.40 36.10 -7.47
C ALA A 609 -2.35 36.47 -6.41
N VAL A 610 -2.65 36.17 -5.14
CA VAL A 610 -1.75 36.45 -4.02
C VAL A 610 -0.87 35.25 -3.73
N TYR A 611 0.44 35.41 -3.89
CA TYR A 611 1.45 34.36 -3.73
C TYR A 611 2.06 34.42 -2.31
N LEU A 612 1.41 33.72 -1.37
CA LEU A 612 1.86 33.57 0.01
C LEU A 612 1.74 32.11 0.45
N ASP A 613 2.57 31.73 1.41
CA ASP A 613 2.49 30.43 2.08
C ASP A 613 1.63 30.49 3.34
N GLN A 614 1.01 29.37 3.68
CA GLN A 614 0.15 29.21 4.87
C GLN A 614 -0.93 30.30 4.91
N ARG A 615 -1.49 30.64 3.75
CA ARG A 615 -2.48 31.68 3.55
C ARG A 615 -3.77 31.38 4.31
N PHE A 616 -4.30 32.38 4.98
CA PHE A 616 -5.61 32.36 5.62
C PHE A 616 -6.28 33.73 5.52
N ASP A 617 -7.61 33.74 5.56
CA ASP A 617 -8.40 34.97 5.46
C ASP A 617 -8.83 35.45 6.86
N VAL A 618 -8.76 36.77 7.06
CA VAL A 618 -9.23 37.44 8.27
C VAL A 618 -10.36 38.37 7.88
N ASN A 619 -11.57 38.08 8.36
CA ASN A 619 -12.76 38.89 8.09
C ASN A 619 -13.02 39.89 9.22
N ASN A 620 -13.67 41.01 8.92
CA ASN A 620 -14.06 42.04 9.89
C ASN A 620 -12.89 42.64 10.68
N CYS A 621 -11.73 42.82 10.03
CA CYS A 621 -10.56 43.39 10.70
C CYS A 621 -10.68 44.90 10.85
N PHE A 622 -10.51 45.41 12.07
CA PHE A 622 -10.31 46.84 12.33
C PHE A 622 -8.81 47.13 12.40
N GLN A 623 -8.22 47.16 13.59
CA GLN A 623 -6.80 47.50 13.76
C GLN A 623 -5.95 46.30 14.21
N SER A 624 -6.57 45.20 14.62
CA SER A 624 -5.85 44.01 15.07
C SER A 624 -6.64 42.74 14.82
N PHE A 625 -5.93 41.63 14.72
CA PHE A 625 -6.51 40.29 14.64
C PHE A 625 -5.61 39.28 15.35
N VAL A 626 -6.18 38.13 15.70
CA VAL A 626 -5.47 37.02 16.35
C VAL A 626 -5.00 36.05 15.27
N LEU A 627 -3.73 35.60 15.34
CA LEU A 627 -3.23 34.55 14.46
C LEU A 627 -3.90 33.21 14.81
N PRO A 628 -4.24 32.38 13.81
CA PRO A 628 -4.81 31.06 14.07
C PRO A 628 -3.82 30.17 14.82
N TYR A 629 -2.52 30.30 14.53
CA TYR A 629 -1.45 29.60 15.20
C TYR A 629 -0.26 30.52 15.48
N GLY A 630 0.34 30.39 16.67
CA GLY A 630 1.38 31.31 17.13
C GLY A 630 2.67 31.29 16.31
N PHE A 631 3.01 30.15 15.68
CA PHE A 631 4.23 30.02 14.86
C PHE A 631 4.21 30.87 13.58
N LEU A 632 3.04 31.36 13.17
CA LEU A 632 2.90 32.24 12.00
C LEU A 632 3.38 33.67 12.29
N GLY A 633 3.62 34.02 13.55
CA GLY A 633 4.08 35.34 14.00
C GLY A 633 5.54 35.64 13.65
N THR A 634 5.92 35.49 12.39
CA THR A 634 7.27 35.70 11.88
C THR A 634 7.43 37.07 11.23
N ASN A 635 8.68 37.49 10.98
CA ASN A 635 8.99 38.69 10.21
C ASN A 635 8.63 38.58 8.70
N LYS A 636 8.30 37.38 8.22
CA LYS A 636 7.86 37.13 6.84
C LYS A 636 6.36 37.29 6.64
N LEU A 637 5.61 37.51 7.72
CA LEU A 637 4.16 37.67 7.67
C LEU A 637 3.77 38.93 6.88
N VAL A 638 2.85 38.79 5.93
CA VAL A 638 2.30 39.87 5.12
C VAL A 638 0.78 39.84 5.21
N CYS A 639 0.20 41.02 5.35
CA CYS A 639 -1.24 41.24 5.29
C CYS A 639 -1.56 42.00 4.01
N VAL A 640 -2.32 41.40 3.09
CA VAL A 640 -2.83 42.05 1.88
C VAL A 640 -4.27 42.49 2.13
N GLN A 641 -4.59 43.73 1.80
CA GLN A 641 -5.92 44.30 1.96
C GLN A 641 -6.89 43.73 0.92
N GLY A 642 -8.04 43.21 1.37
CA GLY A 642 -9.12 42.71 0.51
C GLY A 642 -10.31 43.66 0.47
N THR A 643 -11.50 43.11 0.20
CA THR A 643 -12.76 43.85 0.09
C THR A 643 -13.09 44.55 1.41
N GLY A 644 -13.52 45.81 1.33
CA GLY A 644 -13.91 46.64 2.47
C GLY A 644 -12.76 47.35 3.18
N CYS A 645 -11.50 47.10 2.78
CA CYS A 645 -10.35 47.81 3.30
C CYS A 645 -10.14 49.19 2.63
N PRO A 646 -9.35 50.11 3.24
CA PRO A 646 -9.08 51.43 2.68
C PRO A 646 -8.43 51.43 1.29
N THR A 647 -7.52 50.48 1.04
CA THR A 647 -6.82 50.35 -0.26
C THR A 647 -6.69 48.87 -0.62
N PRO A 648 -7.73 48.24 -1.20
CA PRO A 648 -7.69 46.85 -1.63
C PRO A 648 -6.53 46.58 -2.58
N GLY A 649 -5.89 45.42 -2.44
CA GLY A 649 -4.75 44.99 -3.25
C GLY A 649 -3.38 45.47 -2.75
N LEU A 650 -3.31 46.43 -1.84
CA LEU A 650 -2.06 46.85 -1.22
C LEU A 650 -1.82 46.17 0.14
N THR A 651 -0.55 46.09 0.55
CA THR A 651 -0.20 45.54 1.87
C THR A 651 -0.62 46.47 3.01
N ALA A 652 -1.16 45.91 4.09
CA ALA A 652 -1.35 46.60 5.36
C ALA A 652 -0.06 46.49 6.20
N SER A 653 0.52 47.63 6.58
CA SER A 653 1.73 47.65 7.40
C SER A 653 1.46 47.17 8.84
N ILE A 654 2.23 46.19 9.27
CA ILE A 654 2.20 45.64 10.64
C ILE A 654 2.96 46.57 11.58
N LYS A 655 2.34 46.94 12.71
CA LYS A 655 2.95 47.72 13.78
C LYS A 655 3.72 46.85 14.76
N SER A 656 3.09 45.75 15.19
CA SER A 656 3.66 44.81 16.16
C SER A 656 2.97 43.46 16.09
N ILE A 657 3.72 42.41 16.40
CA ILE A 657 3.24 41.05 16.62
C ILE A 657 3.65 40.68 18.04
N GLY A 658 2.68 40.33 18.89
CA GLY A 658 2.95 40.05 20.29
C GLY A 658 1.98 39.05 20.89
N LEU A 659 2.47 38.25 21.83
CA LEU A 659 1.63 37.36 22.63
C LEU A 659 0.83 38.20 23.64
N VAL A 660 -0.49 38.11 23.56
CA VAL A 660 -1.41 38.69 24.54
C VAL A 660 -1.90 37.55 25.44
N PRO A 661 -1.59 37.57 26.75
CA PRO A 661 -2.02 36.54 27.69
C PRO A 661 -3.53 36.31 27.62
N GLY A 662 -3.96 35.05 27.48
CA GLY A 662 -5.37 34.67 27.38
C GLY A 662 -6.03 34.88 26.01
N THR A 663 -5.35 35.51 25.04
CA THR A 663 -5.87 35.73 23.68
C THR A 663 -5.06 35.00 22.60
N GLY A 664 -3.74 34.87 22.80
CA GLY A 664 -2.83 34.29 21.80
C GLY A 664 -1.97 35.35 21.13
N VAL A 665 -1.40 35.03 19.96
CA VAL A 665 -0.52 35.97 19.24
C VAL A 665 -1.38 36.95 18.44
N VAL A 666 -1.30 38.23 18.78
CA VAL A 666 -2.09 39.31 18.17
C VAL A 666 -1.20 40.13 17.25
N VAL A 667 -1.70 40.37 16.03
CA VAL A 667 -1.10 41.27 15.05
C VAL A 667 -1.83 42.61 15.12
N THR A 668 -1.08 43.70 15.35
CA THR A 668 -1.61 45.07 15.33
C THR A 668 -1.12 45.79 14.09
N LEU A 669 -2.03 46.45 13.36
CA LEU A 669 -1.77 47.19 12.13
C LEU A 669 -1.57 48.68 12.40
N ASN A 670 -0.82 49.35 11.52
CA ASN A 670 -0.57 50.80 11.62
C ASN A 670 -1.82 51.65 11.35
N LYS A 671 -2.76 51.13 10.56
CA LYS A 671 -4.00 51.82 10.17
C LYS A 671 -5.20 50.89 10.39
N THR A 672 -6.37 51.47 10.59
CA THR A 672 -7.62 50.71 10.63
C THR A 672 -8.00 50.23 9.23
N MET A 673 -8.41 48.96 9.13
CA MET A 673 -8.89 48.30 7.93
C MET A 673 -10.41 48.48 7.74
N LYS A 674 -11.06 49.32 8.56
CA LYS A 674 -12.49 49.69 8.47
C LYS A 674 -13.47 48.50 8.50
N GLY A 675 -13.09 47.38 9.11
CA GLY A 675 -13.91 46.15 9.12
C GLY A 675 -13.80 45.34 7.83
N GLY A 676 -12.82 45.62 6.97
CA GLY A 676 -12.57 44.86 5.74
C GLY A 676 -11.95 43.48 5.97
N SER A 677 -11.83 42.72 4.88
CA SER A 677 -11.17 41.42 4.83
C SER A 677 -9.68 41.55 4.52
N LEU A 678 -8.84 40.73 5.14
CA LEU A 678 -7.40 40.65 4.86
C LEU A 678 -7.04 39.24 4.43
N ILE A 679 -6.16 39.15 3.43
CA ILE A 679 -5.49 37.90 3.04
C ILE A 679 -4.12 37.91 3.71
N VAL A 680 -3.87 36.97 4.60
CA VAL A 680 -2.66 36.93 5.44
C VAL A 680 -1.88 35.65 5.18
N GLY A 681 -0.56 35.75 5.10
CA GLY A 681 0.32 34.60 4.91
C GLY A 681 1.79 34.97 5.01
N THR A 682 2.66 34.00 4.80
CA THR A 682 4.11 34.16 4.86
C THR A 682 4.71 34.31 3.46
N LYS A 683 5.68 35.22 3.32
CA LYS A 683 6.46 35.35 2.08
C LYS A 683 7.40 34.17 1.91
N TYR A 684 7.54 33.71 0.67
CA TYR A 684 8.58 32.77 0.26
C TYR A 684 9.36 33.36 -0.92
N LEU A 685 10.62 32.96 -1.03
CA LEU A 685 11.53 33.44 -2.06
C LEU A 685 11.43 32.54 -3.30
N SER A 686 11.13 33.12 -4.46
CA SER A 686 11.23 32.45 -5.76
C SER A 686 12.51 32.86 -6.46
N ARG A 687 13.29 31.90 -6.98
CA ARG A 687 14.57 32.17 -7.65
C ARG A 687 14.72 31.37 -8.94
N TYR A 688 15.32 32.00 -9.93
CA TYR A 688 15.67 31.38 -11.20
C TYR A 688 17.04 31.87 -11.69
N MET A 689 17.93 30.94 -11.97
CA MET A 689 19.25 31.22 -12.57
C MET A 689 19.35 30.47 -13.91
N PRO A 690 19.14 31.13 -15.06
CA PRO A 690 19.24 30.48 -16.36
C PRO A 690 20.68 30.03 -16.64
N THR A 691 20.83 29.05 -17.54
CA THR A 691 22.16 28.70 -18.04
C THR A 691 22.74 29.84 -18.86
N MET A 692 24.00 30.17 -18.56
CA MET A 692 24.72 31.21 -19.28
C MET A 692 25.00 30.78 -20.73
N GLN A 693 24.61 31.66 -21.64
CA GLN A 693 24.60 31.37 -23.07
C GLN A 693 26.02 31.34 -23.64
N ARG A 694 26.29 30.35 -24.49
CA ARG A 694 27.56 30.21 -25.20
C ARG A 694 27.32 30.11 -26.69
N VAL A 695 28.23 30.69 -27.47
CA VAL A 695 28.15 30.62 -28.93
C VAL A 695 28.49 29.22 -29.40
N LYS A 696 27.52 28.55 -30.05
CA LYS A 696 27.69 27.23 -30.69
C LYS A 696 27.92 27.41 -32.20
N ASP A 697 28.59 26.44 -32.83
CA ASP A 697 28.73 26.37 -34.30
C ASP A 697 27.51 25.70 -34.96
N GLN A 698 27.52 25.56 -36.30
CA GLN A 698 26.42 24.91 -37.05
C GLN A 698 26.19 23.44 -36.68
N ASN A 699 27.17 22.78 -36.05
CA ASN A 699 27.06 21.40 -35.57
C ASN A 699 26.70 21.33 -34.08
N GLY A 700 26.34 22.46 -33.46
CA GLY A 700 25.96 22.54 -32.04
C GLY A 700 27.14 22.54 -31.06
N VAL A 701 28.38 22.60 -31.55
CA VAL A 701 29.58 22.56 -30.69
C VAL A 701 29.95 23.96 -30.23
N VAL A 702 30.16 24.12 -28.92
CA VAL A 702 30.54 25.40 -28.32
C VAL A 702 31.88 25.90 -28.86
N ILE A 703 31.91 27.16 -29.30
CA ILE A 703 33.11 27.87 -29.75
C ILE A 703 33.84 28.45 -28.53
N GLY A 704 34.71 27.64 -27.92
CA GLY A 704 35.44 28.05 -26.70
C GLY A 704 36.50 29.15 -26.88
N ASN A 705 37.07 29.32 -28.09
CA ASN A 705 38.18 30.26 -28.34
C ASN A 705 37.71 31.70 -28.60
N ALA A 706 36.46 32.04 -28.30
CA ALA A 706 35.91 33.35 -28.54
C ALA A 706 35.26 33.90 -27.27
N LYS A 707 35.39 35.21 -27.06
CA LYS A 707 34.81 35.89 -25.90
C LYS A 707 33.44 36.44 -26.28
N LEU A 708 32.43 36.07 -25.50
CA LEU A 708 31.08 36.64 -25.58
C LEU A 708 30.87 37.53 -24.36
N VAL A 709 30.87 38.84 -24.59
CA VAL A 709 30.56 39.83 -23.55
C VAL A 709 29.11 40.25 -23.71
N VAL A 710 28.26 39.88 -22.76
CA VAL A 710 26.84 40.25 -22.77
C VAL A 710 26.67 41.62 -22.13
N LYS A 711 25.94 42.52 -22.79
CA LYS A 711 25.68 43.87 -22.26
C LYS A 711 24.54 43.85 -21.26
N HIS A 712 23.43 43.23 -21.62
CA HIS A 712 22.24 43.08 -20.78
C HIS A 712 21.45 41.84 -21.19
N PHE A 713 20.66 41.34 -20.25
CA PHE A 713 19.59 40.38 -20.46
C PHE A 713 18.26 41.11 -20.49
N ILE A 714 17.31 40.60 -21.26
CA ILE A 714 15.97 41.14 -21.43
C ILE A 714 15.01 40.01 -21.08
N ALA A 715 14.35 40.10 -19.94
CA ALA A 715 13.31 39.18 -19.53
C ALA A 715 11.94 39.72 -19.96
N SER A 716 11.22 38.94 -20.76
CA SER A 716 9.82 39.25 -21.11
C SER A 716 8.91 38.79 -19.98
N LEU A 717 8.17 39.73 -19.39
CA LEU A 717 7.30 39.47 -18.25
C LEU A 717 5.84 39.31 -18.70
N SER A 718 5.05 38.65 -17.86
CA SER A 718 3.60 38.68 -17.95
C SER A 718 2.99 38.73 -16.55
N ASP A 719 1.95 39.53 -16.39
CA ASP A 719 1.19 39.72 -15.15
C ASP A 719 2.12 39.84 -13.93
N THR A 720 3.22 40.60 -14.05
CA THR A 720 4.28 40.62 -13.04
C THR A 720 4.22 41.92 -12.25
N GLY A 721 4.19 41.80 -10.92
CA GLY A 721 4.16 42.95 -10.02
C GLY A 721 5.53 43.35 -9.48
N TYR A 722 6.36 42.36 -9.12
CA TYR A 722 7.72 42.62 -8.64
C TYR A 722 8.68 41.52 -9.06
N ILE A 723 9.79 41.93 -9.64
CA ILE A 723 10.94 41.09 -9.96
C ILE A 723 12.22 41.88 -9.70
N ALA A 724 13.21 41.22 -9.10
CA ALA A 724 14.55 41.72 -8.96
C ALA A 724 15.53 40.82 -9.73
N GLY A 725 16.60 41.42 -10.21
CA GLY A 725 17.70 40.73 -10.86
C GLY A 725 19.04 41.21 -10.35
N ARG A 726 20.01 40.31 -10.24
CA ARG A 726 21.40 40.67 -9.96
C ARG A 726 22.38 39.77 -10.70
N VAL A 727 23.59 40.28 -10.86
CA VAL A 727 24.72 39.51 -11.41
C VAL A 727 25.43 38.82 -10.25
N ARG A 728 25.77 37.54 -10.43
CA ARG A 728 26.57 36.74 -9.49
C ARG A 728 27.92 36.46 -10.10
N SER A 729 29.01 36.90 -9.47
CA SER A 729 30.36 36.61 -9.94
C SER A 729 31.25 36.16 -8.78
N GLU A 730 32.31 35.41 -9.07
CA GLU A 730 33.33 35.03 -8.09
C GLU A 730 33.99 36.25 -7.41
N TYR A 731 33.99 37.40 -8.10
CA TYR A 731 34.57 38.66 -7.61
C TYR A 731 33.61 39.50 -6.76
N GLY A 732 32.38 39.03 -6.55
CA GLY A 732 31.33 39.73 -5.82
C GLY A 732 30.02 39.84 -6.62
N ASP A 733 28.94 40.08 -5.89
CA ASP A 733 27.62 40.27 -6.48
C ASP A 733 27.49 41.69 -7.05
N GLY A 734 26.83 41.79 -8.21
CA GLY A 734 26.44 43.07 -8.79
C GLY A 734 25.29 43.75 -8.03
N GLU A 735 25.07 45.02 -8.35
CA GLU A 735 23.95 45.78 -7.82
C GLU A 735 22.60 45.14 -8.21
N GLU A 736 21.65 45.16 -7.26
CA GLU A 736 20.30 44.70 -7.50
C GLU A 736 19.55 45.71 -8.37
N VAL A 737 18.95 45.21 -9.45
CA VAL A 737 18.03 45.98 -10.29
C VAL A 737 16.63 45.43 -10.07
N ALA A 738 15.72 46.28 -9.63
CA ALA A 738 14.35 45.90 -9.33
C ALA A 738 13.35 46.54 -10.29
N PHE A 739 12.29 45.80 -10.60
CA PHE A 739 11.13 46.23 -11.36
C PHE A 739 9.88 46.07 -10.49
N ASN A 740 9.10 47.13 -10.35
CA ASN A 740 7.93 47.22 -9.46
C ASN A 740 6.62 47.51 -10.21
N ALA A 741 6.58 47.26 -11.52
CA ALA A 741 5.44 47.46 -12.43
C ALA A 741 4.87 48.89 -12.50
N ARG A 742 5.42 49.87 -11.77
CA ARG A 742 4.97 51.27 -11.78
C ARG A 742 5.74 52.07 -12.80
N LEU A 743 5.22 52.10 -14.02
CA LEU A 743 5.78 52.82 -15.15
C LEU A 743 5.25 54.27 -15.17
N VAL A 744 6.18 55.23 -15.26
CA VAL A 744 5.82 56.66 -15.34
C VAL A 744 5.24 56.95 -16.72
N GLY A 745 4.01 57.50 -16.76
CA GLY A 745 3.31 57.81 -18.02
C GLY A 745 2.43 56.69 -18.57
N SER A 746 2.38 55.52 -17.91
CA SER A 746 1.39 54.49 -18.21
C SER A 746 0.00 54.87 -17.64
N VAL A 747 -1.05 54.54 -18.38
CA VAL A 747 -2.46 54.74 -17.96
C VAL A 747 -2.79 53.86 -16.75
N ASP A 748 -2.13 52.71 -16.62
CA ASP A 748 -2.39 51.71 -15.57
C ASP A 748 -1.69 52.03 -14.23
N ASN A 749 -0.92 53.13 -14.15
CA ASN A 749 -0.24 53.55 -12.93
C ASN A 749 -1.17 54.39 -12.04
N ILE A 750 -2.24 53.76 -11.54
CA ILE A 750 -3.25 54.40 -10.68
C ILE A 750 -2.78 54.40 -9.22
N VAL A 751 -2.89 55.57 -8.56
CA VAL A 751 -2.51 55.72 -7.15
C VAL A 751 -3.54 55.03 -6.27
N GLY A 752 -3.07 54.16 -5.37
CA GLY A 752 -3.92 53.42 -4.43
C GLY A 752 -4.25 52.01 -4.88
N GLU A 753 -3.85 51.63 -6.10
CA GLU A 753 -4.04 50.30 -6.66
C GLU A 753 -2.71 49.57 -6.86
N GLN A 754 -2.81 48.25 -6.98
CA GLN A 754 -1.66 47.40 -7.27
C GLN A 754 -1.42 47.38 -8.78
N ALA A 755 -0.21 47.77 -9.19
CA ALA A 755 0.19 47.74 -10.60
C ALA A 755 0.78 46.38 -10.96
N LEU A 756 0.45 45.89 -12.16
CA LEU A 756 1.00 44.70 -12.81
C LEU A 756 1.36 45.09 -14.24
N SER A 757 2.39 44.45 -14.80
CA SER A 757 2.90 44.82 -16.11
C SER A 757 3.38 43.61 -16.90
N ASP A 758 3.16 43.68 -18.22
CA ASP A 758 3.63 42.73 -19.24
C ASP A 758 4.87 43.26 -19.98
N GLU A 759 5.56 44.26 -19.43
CA GLU A 759 6.72 44.87 -20.08
C GLU A 759 8.00 44.02 -20.00
N LYS A 760 9.06 44.50 -20.65
CA LYS A 760 10.38 43.88 -20.64
C LYS A 760 11.21 44.39 -19.47
N PHE A 761 11.78 43.49 -18.69
CA PHE A 761 12.76 43.80 -17.65
C PHE A 761 14.19 43.68 -18.19
N ILE A 762 14.95 44.76 -18.15
CA ILE A 762 16.33 44.81 -18.66
C ILE A 762 17.31 44.73 -17.49
N LEU A 763 18.04 43.63 -17.39
CA LEU A 763 19.09 43.42 -16.40
C LEU A 763 20.47 43.70 -17.02
N PRO A 764 21.18 44.77 -16.63
CA PRO A 764 22.55 45.00 -17.06
C PRO A 764 23.49 43.88 -16.56
N PHE A 765 24.34 43.38 -17.46
CA PHE A 765 25.34 42.35 -17.13
C PHE A 765 26.76 42.87 -17.35
N ARG A 766 27.11 43.30 -18.57
CA ARG A 766 28.43 43.85 -18.95
C ARG A 766 29.65 42.97 -18.60
N HIS A 767 29.42 41.69 -18.33
CA HIS A 767 30.48 40.70 -18.08
C HIS A 767 30.62 39.72 -19.25
N ASN A 768 31.73 39.00 -19.23
CA ASN A 768 31.90 37.83 -20.06
C ASN A 768 31.04 36.69 -19.48
N VAL A 769 30.36 35.93 -20.34
CA VAL A 769 29.42 34.85 -19.94
C VAL A 769 30.06 33.70 -19.16
N THR A 770 31.40 33.63 -19.13
CA THR A 770 32.14 32.63 -18.36
C THR A 770 32.44 33.04 -16.92
N ASP A 771 32.37 34.34 -16.62
CA ASP A 771 32.93 34.91 -15.38
C ASP A 771 31.83 35.29 -14.37
N ALA A 772 30.56 35.24 -14.80
CA ALA A 772 29.41 35.60 -13.99
C ALA A 772 28.14 34.88 -14.46
N GLU A 773 27.17 34.76 -13.56
CA GLU A 773 25.82 34.26 -13.77
C GLU A 773 24.78 35.35 -13.47
N ILE A 774 23.52 35.11 -13.82
CA ILE A 774 22.41 36.01 -13.47
C ILE A 774 21.39 35.28 -12.59
N GLU A 775 20.83 36.02 -11.65
CA GLU A 775 19.77 35.53 -10.76
C GLU A 775 18.56 36.46 -10.89
N PHE A 776 17.41 35.89 -11.23
CA PHE A 776 16.10 36.55 -11.13
C PHE A 776 15.38 36.03 -9.89
N TYR A 777 14.80 36.92 -9.09
CA TYR A 777 14.08 36.53 -7.89
C TYR A 777 12.94 37.47 -7.51
N SER A 778 12.02 36.96 -6.70
CA SER A 778 10.94 37.73 -6.10
C SER A 778 10.55 37.12 -4.75
N ASP A 779 10.49 37.96 -3.72
CA ASP A 779 10.01 37.64 -2.36
C ASP A 779 8.67 38.33 -2.05
N SER A 780 8.06 38.97 -3.05
CA SER A 780 6.83 39.73 -2.88
C SER A 780 5.61 38.81 -2.72
N HIS A 781 4.46 39.38 -2.40
CA HIS A 781 3.16 38.69 -2.43
C HIS A 781 2.56 38.69 -3.86
N LEU A 782 3.19 39.41 -4.78
CA LEU A 782 2.74 39.63 -6.14
C LEU A 782 3.15 38.49 -7.08
N PRO A 783 2.41 38.29 -8.18
CA PRO A 783 2.83 37.37 -9.25
C PRO A 783 4.16 37.80 -9.89
N MET A 784 4.90 36.80 -10.36
CA MET A 784 6.08 36.93 -11.22
C MET A 784 6.06 35.80 -12.24
N THR A 785 6.05 36.15 -13.52
CA THR A 785 6.02 35.20 -14.63
C THR A 785 7.04 35.60 -15.67
N LEU A 786 7.95 34.67 -16.00
CA LEU A 786 8.97 34.81 -17.02
C LEU A 786 8.54 34.01 -18.26
N LEU A 787 8.36 34.71 -19.38
CA LEU A 787 8.01 34.10 -20.66
C LEU A 787 9.25 33.68 -21.45
N ASP A 788 10.21 34.61 -21.59
CA ASP A 788 11.47 34.38 -22.30
C ASP A 788 12.57 35.27 -21.73
N ILE A 789 13.82 34.85 -21.93
CA ILE A 789 15.02 35.60 -21.57
C ILE A 789 15.91 35.72 -22.81
N GLU A 790 16.01 36.93 -23.33
CA GLU A 790 16.90 37.29 -24.43
C GLU A 790 18.19 37.93 -23.90
N TYR A 791 19.26 37.90 -24.71
CA TYR A 791 20.51 38.57 -24.39
C TYR A 791 21.05 39.32 -25.59
N VAL A 792 21.71 40.45 -25.33
CA VAL A 792 22.39 41.24 -26.36
C VAL A 792 23.84 41.45 -25.94
N GLY A 793 24.77 41.10 -26.83
CA GLY A 793 26.20 41.11 -26.52
C GLY A 793 27.10 41.43 -27.71
N GLN A 794 28.39 41.30 -27.45
CA GLN A 794 29.45 41.41 -28.44
C GLN A 794 30.27 40.12 -28.44
N TYR A 795 30.38 39.54 -29.63
CA TYR A 795 31.18 38.36 -29.89
C TYR A 795 32.50 38.75 -30.55
N ASN A 796 33.60 38.41 -29.88
CA ASN A 796 34.97 38.70 -30.32
C ASN A 796 35.75 37.39 -30.48
N LYS A 797 36.10 37.05 -31.72
CA LYS A 797 36.87 35.86 -32.07
C LYS A 797 38.25 36.26 -32.59
N ARG A 798 39.31 35.75 -31.95
CA ARG A 798 40.70 35.95 -32.39
C ARG A 798 41.18 34.69 -33.13
N GLY A 799 40.89 34.60 -34.42
CA GLY A 799 41.35 33.50 -35.29
C GLY A 799 40.24 32.80 -36.08
N ARG A 800 40.60 32.23 -37.24
CA ARG A 800 39.70 31.41 -38.09
C ARG A 800 39.83 29.94 -37.66
N ARG A 801 38.71 29.26 -37.44
CA ARG A 801 38.70 27.82 -37.15
C ARG A 801 38.94 27.06 -38.47
N ILE A 802 39.93 26.19 -38.50
CA ILE A 802 40.15 25.25 -39.61
C ILE A 802 39.28 24.03 -39.29
N ALA A 803 38.43 23.61 -40.22
CA ALA A 803 37.68 22.37 -40.09
C ALA A 803 38.66 21.22 -40.30
N ASN A 804 38.87 20.39 -39.29
CA ASN A 804 39.50 19.09 -39.52
C ASN A 804 38.43 18.21 -40.13
N HIS A 805 38.49 18.05 -41.46
CA HIS A 805 37.74 17.03 -42.16
C HIS A 805 38.32 15.69 -41.72
N ASN A 806 37.62 14.95 -40.87
CA ASN A 806 37.88 13.52 -40.72
C ASN A 806 37.42 12.85 -42.02
N GLY A 807 38.31 12.83 -43.00
CA GLY A 807 38.26 11.81 -44.04
C GLY A 807 38.50 10.46 -43.37
N GLY A 808 37.46 9.65 -43.28
CA GLY A 808 37.51 8.29 -42.78
C GLY A 808 36.25 7.57 -43.27
N SER A 809 36.47 6.79 -44.34
CA SER A 809 35.63 5.75 -44.95
C SER A 809 34.35 5.33 -44.24
#